data_AF-Q6LKL3-F1
#
_entry.id   AF-Q6LKL3-F1
#
_cell.length_a   1.000
_cell.length_b   1.000
_cell.length_c   1.000
_cell.angle_alpha   90.00
_cell.angle_beta   90.00
_cell.angle_gamma   90.00
#
_symmetry.space_group_name_H-M   'P 1'
#
loop_
_entity.id
_entity.type
_entity.pdbx_description
1 polymer ?
#
loop_
_entity_poly.entity_id
_entity_poly.type
_entity_poly.pdbx_seq_one_letter_code
_entity_poly.pdbx_strand_id
1 'polypeptide(L)'
;MNLKLLAPIIAGTLVLSSSAFALQADDRMNAGETVYKKPTIENLLTNPAFENKGLGWSYWFANFKDDNAYVGRYRGRIATGSSHSISQMVVIPETGYYDLSAYIISPSNDAILSLTNMANEVLVSTEIKKSKKYKCTALKHIPLEQGEQLKVFFTGSDKGSVSVDNVTLSKSPKNKAPAFNQVIGFSVTEQSGLTAINKNSKTIEFHLPFGSDLENVQLGDITVSSGTSASLRAGDIVDFSQPVTIMLTDEKGRIEQWTATAVEKEKEVVVTSSNQKLEASFEWAIDKTRQFVMTGKHDLVNRDENNNDGSGTADYIPSYWAGYFDRTAFYSRDFLHQATGAKLAGLDNENFSMFKTFARHSTESRKWYTLWAVNFDGSPHTIDYKDDDWFVREVPAQFEFLEKAYEQYQWTGDKRYIEDEDLWRFYTKVLTDYITLHDLQDPNGIAEGYGGIFEGSATYNERGEFPIEAGDGIGSQYQATVAYAAMLEARGDDSDAELWQEKAQKLKDFFNQDWSIADPDKPLANYVNIVQKDGLRLNDFGKENSWFMPMKLITEPGERNNNYLDFISQNLGDGIGTTPEAPNNIEAYTYIPETYFPYNRNEEAWKWMQYIMDKKDLPHERPTQGTNGDYPEISFTFISNTVEGLMGIKPDAANNAVVTASHLTTDINWLSVDYLPMGEHELTIRHDGLTKTTLTNTSEKTLNWQAWFYGNYEVLNVDGVSMSAEHKSVNGQTVSYVEIPVGSNVTRVVER
;
A
#
# COMPACT_ATOMS: atom_id res chain seq x y z
N MET A 1 65.89 23.82 -10.52
CA MET A 1 66.37 24.33 -9.22
C MET A 1 65.24 24.13 -8.22
N ASN A 2 65.38 23.13 -7.34
CA ASN A 2 64.65 22.82 -6.08
C ASN A 2 63.11 22.75 -6.04
N LEU A 3 62.53 21.53 -5.93
CA LEU A 3 61.86 20.92 -4.73
C LEU A 3 60.46 21.52 -4.42
N LYS A 4 59.35 20.81 -4.12
CA LYS A 4 59.02 19.42 -3.77
C LYS A 4 57.47 19.21 -3.81
N LEU A 5 57.07 17.97 -4.15
CA LEU A 5 55.86 17.17 -3.85
C LEU A 5 54.54 17.79 -3.30
N LEU A 6 53.41 17.31 -3.85
CA LEU A 6 52.07 17.33 -3.26
C LEU A 6 51.37 15.95 -3.42
N ALA A 7 50.53 15.63 -2.43
CA ALA A 7 49.65 14.46 -2.18
C ALA A 7 50.25 13.29 -1.35
N PRO A 8 49.46 12.48 -0.59
CA PRO A 8 48.00 12.51 -0.28
C PRO A 8 47.66 12.20 1.23
N ILE A 9 46.37 11.87 1.53
CA ILE A 9 45.76 11.13 2.69
C ILE A 9 44.86 11.98 3.63
N ILE A 10 43.67 11.62 4.16
CA ILE A 10 42.62 10.56 4.06
C ILE A 10 41.35 11.11 4.79
N ALA A 11 40.18 10.56 4.42
CA ALA A 11 38.85 10.50 5.05
C ALA A 11 38.59 11.08 6.47
N GLY A 12 37.42 11.73 6.60
CA GLY A 12 36.77 12.08 7.86
C GLY A 12 35.25 12.03 7.73
N THR A 13 34.64 11.20 8.57
CA THR A 13 33.24 10.79 8.72
C THR A 13 32.26 11.95 8.92
N LEU A 14 31.15 11.97 8.17
CA LEU A 14 30.04 12.92 8.35
C LEU A 14 29.01 12.30 9.33
N VAL A 15 28.85 12.93 10.49
CA VAL A 15 27.80 12.63 11.46
C VAL A 15 26.56 13.45 11.10
N LEU A 16 25.45 12.78 10.84
CA LEU A 16 24.13 13.39 10.64
C LEU A 16 23.63 13.99 11.96
N SER A 17 23.47 15.32 11.99
CA SER A 17 22.88 16.05 13.11
C SER A 17 21.35 16.13 12.96
N SER A 18 20.64 15.71 14.00
CA SER A 18 19.18 15.81 14.17
C SER A 18 18.72 17.27 14.24
N SER A 19 17.78 17.64 13.36
CA SER A 19 17.09 18.94 13.34
C SER A 19 15.88 18.92 14.27
N ALA A 20 15.95 19.60 15.42
CA ALA A 20 14.80 19.86 16.28
C ALA A 20 14.27 21.29 16.01
N PHE A 21 13.02 21.38 15.55
CA PHE A 21 12.28 22.63 15.42
C PHE A 21 11.89 23.16 16.82
N ALA A 22 12.30 24.39 17.15
CA ALA A 22 11.89 25.10 18.35
C ALA A 22 10.87 26.20 18.00
N LEU A 23 9.66 26.09 18.56
CA LEU A 23 8.65 27.15 18.58
C LEU A 23 9.06 28.24 19.58
N GLN A 24 9.01 29.50 19.14
CA GLN A 24 9.20 30.69 19.97
C GLN A 24 8.12 30.79 21.06
N ALA A 25 8.54 30.90 22.31
CA ALA A 25 7.70 31.37 23.42
C ALA A 25 8.37 32.57 24.09
N ASP A 26 7.52 33.55 24.38
CA ASP A 26 7.80 34.94 24.76
C ASP A 26 8.46 35.09 26.15
N ASP A 27 9.31 36.11 26.26
CA ASP A 27 10.25 36.39 27.35
C ASP A 27 9.56 37.09 28.55
N ARG A 28 9.58 36.49 29.76
CA ARG A 28 9.65 37.23 31.04
C ARG A 28 10.37 36.43 32.14
N MET A 29 11.50 36.98 32.57
CA MET A 29 12.35 36.51 33.67
C MET A 29 11.64 36.47 35.04
N ASN A 30 11.94 35.43 35.82
CA ASN A 30 12.31 35.63 37.23
C ASN A 30 13.23 34.51 37.73
N ALA A 31 14.30 34.92 38.40
CA ALA A 31 15.41 34.08 38.86
C ALA A 31 15.05 33.30 40.14
N GLY A 32 15.48 32.04 40.18
CA GLY A 32 15.51 31.20 41.37
C GLY A 32 16.30 29.93 41.04
N GLU A 33 17.56 29.86 41.51
CA GLU A 33 18.42 28.69 41.38
C GLU A 33 17.69 27.44 41.90
N THR A 34 17.35 26.55 40.99
CA THR A 34 16.94 25.17 41.30
C THR A 34 17.95 24.24 40.67
N VAL A 35 18.56 23.43 41.53
CA VAL A 35 19.43 22.31 41.19
C VAL A 35 18.80 21.53 40.03
N TYR A 36 19.47 21.51 38.87
CA TYR A 36 19.06 20.69 37.72
C TYR A 36 19.09 19.20 38.14
N LYS A 37 17.95 18.67 38.56
CA LYS A 37 17.70 17.23 38.50
C LYS A 37 17.71 16.85 37.02
N LYS A 38 18.55 15.87 36.65
CA LYS A 38 18.40 15.14 35.38
C LYS A 38 16.92 14.78 35.22
N PRO A 39 16.30 14.97 34.03
CA PRO A 39 14.92 14.61 33.83
C PRO A 39 14.77 13.11 34.10
N THR A 40 13.99 12.76 35.12
CA THR A 40 13.43 11.43 35.24
C THR A 40 12.59 11.21 33.99
N ILE A 41 12.90 10.18 33.21
CA ILE A 41 12.09 9.79 32.07
C ILE A 41 10.73 9.33 32.65
N GLU A 42 9.73 10.22 32.64
CA GLU A 42 8.46 10.02 33.37
C GLU A 42 7.63 8.87 32.79
N ASN A 43 7.67 8.68 31.48
CA ASN A 43 7.02 7.57 30.76
C ASN A 43 7.71 7.37 29.41
N LEU A 44 8.00 6.13 29.03
CA LEU A 44 8.60 5.80 27.73
C LEU A 44 7.58 5.82 26.58
N LEU A 45 6.29 5.76 26.91
CA LEU A 45 5.23 5.70 25.92
C LEU A 45 4.86 7.08 25.41
N THR A 46 4.59 7.16 24.11
CA THR A 46 4.00 8.33 23.46
C THR A 46 2.48 8.23 23.49
N ASN A 47 1.81 9.36 23.70
CA ASN A 47 0.35 9.43 23.78
C ASN A 47 -0.28 8.36 24.73
N PRO A 48 0.20 8.24 25.99
CA PRO A 48 -0.18 7.14 26.89
C PRO A 48 -1.64 7.14 27.34
N ALA A 49 -2.34 8.28 27.17
CA ALA A 49 -3.76 8.45 27.46
C ALA A 49 -4.61 8.57 26.18
N PHE A 50 -4.02 8.27 25.00
CA PHE A 50 -4.71 8.28 23.71
C PHE A 50 -5.31 9.62 23.25
N GLU A 51 -5.10 10.72 23.98
CA GLU A 51 -5.67 12.05 23.73
C GLU A 51 -5.39 12.61 22.34
N ASN A 52 -4.26 12.23 21.72
CA ASN A 52 -4.02 12.53 20.30
C ASN A 52 -4.61 11.43 19.39
N LYS A 53 -5.85 11.03 19.65
CA LYS A 53 -6.62 10.01 18.92
C LYS A 53 -5.83 8.72 18.65
N GLY A 54 -5.07 8.28 19.65
CA GLY A 54 -4.23 7.08 19.58
C GLY A 54 -3.01 7.15 18.65
N LEU A 55 -2.59 8.33 18.17
CA LEU A 55 -1.34 8.46 17.40
C LEU A 55 -0.15 7.79 18.10
N GLY A 56 0.61 7.00 17.35
CA GLY A 56 1.75 6.22 17.84
C GLY A 56 1.39 4.83 18.37
N TRP A 57 0.11 4.45 18.35
CA TRP A 57 -0.34 3.10 18.71
C TRP A 57 -0.79 2.32 17.49
N SER A 58 -0.36 1.06 17.42
CA SER A 58 -0.87 0.06 16.48
C SER A 58 -2.06 -0.66 17.10
N TYR A 59 -2.99 -1.12 16.28
CA TYR A 59 -4.21 -1.77 16.77
C TYR A 59 -4.69 -2.82 15.76
N TRP A 60 -5.35 -3.85 16.27
CA TRP A 60 -5.95 -4.95 15.50
C TRP A 60 -7.35 -5.18 16.06
N PHE A 61 -8.39 -4.94 15.24
CA PHE A 61 -9.80 -4.96 15.69
C PHE A 61 -10.03 -4.11 16.95
N ALA A 62 -9.52 -2.89 16.91
CA ALA A 62 -9.61 -1.92 17.99
C ALA A 62 -9.76 -0.49 17.41
N ASN A 63 -10.15 0.47 18.25
CA ASN A 63 -10.18 1.90 17.89
C ASN A 63 -9.99 2.78 19.12
N PHE A 64 -10.00 4.09 18.90
CA PHE A 64 -9.90 5.10 19.96
C PHE A 64 -11.23 5.86 20.06
N LYS A 65 -11.79 5.94 21.27
CA LYS A 65 -13.12 6.52 21.52
C LYS A 65 -13.05 7.71 22.46
N ASP A 66 -13.77 8.78 22.11
CA ASP A 66 -14.03 9.95 22.96
C ASP A 66 -15.23 9.65 23.90
N ASP A 67 -15.06 8.64 24.75
CA ASP A 67 -16.08 8.22 25.71
C ASP A 67 -15.44 7.49 26.89
N ASN A 68 -16.07 7.56 28.07
CA ASN A 68 -15.75 6.70 29.22
C ASN A 68 -14.24 6.53 29.49
N ALA A 69 -13.42 7.56 29.25
CA ALA A 69 -11.98 7.56 29.54
C ALA A 69 -11.75 7.53 31.06
N TYR A 70 -10.60 7.00 31.48
CA TYR A 70 -10.17 7.08 32.87
C TYR A 70 -9.78 8.52 33.22
N VAL A 71 -8.99 9.15 32.35
CA VAL A 71 -8.62 10.57 32.41
C VAL A 71 -8.61 11.14 30.99
N GLY A 72 -9.10 12.37 30.83
CA GLY A 72 -9.13 13.02 29.51
C GLY A 72 -10.39 12.69 28.74
N ARG A 73 -10.25 12.58 27.42
CA ARG A 73 -11.35 12.36 26.47
C ARG A 73 -11.28 10.98 25.84
N TYR A 74 -10.08 10.55 25.44
CA TYR A 74 -9.91 9.36 24.61
C TYR A 74 -9.49 8.14 25.42
N ARG A 75 -9.86 6.96 24.93
CA ARG A 75 -9.38 5.66 25.41
C ARG A 75 -9.14 4.71 24.26
N GLY A 76 -8.26 3.73 24.44
CA GLY A 76 -8.19 2.56 23.58
C GLY A 76 -9.37 1.63 23.86
N ARG A 77 -10.11 1.23 22.82
CA ARG A 77 -11.21 0.26 22.91
C ARG A 77 -10.92 -0.91 21.97
N ILE A 78 -10.63 -2.06 22.57
CA ILE A 78 -10.42 -3.33 21.86
C ILE A 78 -11.77 -4.02 21.69
N ALA A 79 -12.10 -4.45 20.47
CA ALA A 79 -13.33 -5.18 20.21
C ALA A 79 -13.35 -6.54 20.94
N THR A 80 -14.54 -7.12 21.06
CA THR A 80 -14.67 -8.49 21.56
C THR A 80 -13.84 -9.46 20.71
N GLY A 81 -13.02 -10.30 21.34
CA GLY A 81 -12.07 -11.23 20.71
C GLY A 81 -10.71 -11.22 21.41
N SER A 82 -10.22 -12.39 21.84
CA SER A 82 -8.93 -12.53 22.53
C SER A 82 -7.71 -12.35 21.61
N SER A 83 -7.88 -12.50 20.30
CA SER A 83 -6.88 -12.20 19.25
C SER A 83 -6.72 -10.70 18.99
N HIS A 84 -7.68 -9.87 19.41
CA HIS A 84 -7.68 -8.42 19.17
C HIS A 84 -6.71 -7.70 20.07
N SER A 85 -6.14 -6.57 19.62
CA SER A 85 -5.08 -5.92 20.37
C SER A 85 -4.88 -4.43 20.11
N ILE A 86 -4.21 -3.79 21.07
CA ILE A 86 -3.56 -2.48 20.92
C ILE A 86 -2.12 -2.63 21.39
N SER A 87 -1.17 -2.01 20.68
CA SER A 87 0.24 -2.07 21.02
C SER A 87 1.03 -0.80 20.65
N GLN A 88 2.18 -0.60 21.31
CA GLN A 88 3.14 0.45 20.96
C GLN A 88 4.57 -0.06 21.13
N MET A 89 5.41 0.20 20.13
CA MET A 89 6.85 -0.09 20.20
C MET A 89 7.57 0.93 21.08
N VAL A 90 8.53 0.45 21.87
CA VAL A 90 9.40 1.25 22.74
C VAL A 90 10.84 0.77 22.63
N VAL A 91 11.78 1.71 22.66
CA VAL A 91 13.22 1.43 22.79
C VAL A 91 13.64 1.76 24.21
N ILE A 92 14.34 0.83 24.87
CA ILE A 92 14.76 1.01 26.26
C ILE A 92 16.00 1.92 26.32
N PRO A 93 15.91 3.10 26.97
CA PRO A 93 16.98 4.09 26.93
C PRO A 93 18.11 3.82 27.92
N GLU A 94 17.83 3.06 29.00
CA GLU A 94 18.81 2.78 30.05
C GLU A 94 18.54 1.41 30.69
N THR A 95 19.61 0.67 30.99
CA THR A 95 19.51 -0.58 31.73
C THR A 95 18.92 -0.38 33.13
N GLY A 96 17.90 -1.16 33.48
CA GLY A 96 17.21 -0.99 34.75
C GLY A 96 16.02 -1.93 34.96
N TYR A 97 15.39 -1.77 36.10
CA TYR A 97 14.07 -2.34 36.35
C TYR A 97 13.01 -1.35 35.88
N TYR A 98 11.95 -1.83 35.24
CA TYR A 98 10.84 -1.04 34.76
C TYR A 98 9.52 -1.55 35.33
N ASP A 99 8.58 -0.64 35.54
CA ASP A 99 7.20 -0.94 35.90
C ASP A 99 6.30 -0.56 34.72
N LEU A 100 5.48 -1.51 34.27
CA LEU A 100 4.43 -1.31 33.28
C LEU A 100 3.08 -1.31 34.00
N SER A 101 2.24 -0.32 33.76
CA SER A 101 0.87 -0.30 34.27
C SER A 101 -0.09 0.38 33.31
N ALA A 102 -1.37 0.00 33.38
CA ALA A 102 -2.44 0.70 32.69
C ALA A 102 -3.73 0.62 33.51
N TYR A 103 -4.64 1.55 33.26
CA TYR A 103 -6.01 1.49 33.77
C TYR A 103 -6.86 0.76 32.75
N ILE A 104 -7.47 -0.36 33.18
CA ILE A 104 -8.15 -1.26 32.25
C ILE A 104 -9.55 -1.64 32.77
N ILE A 105 -10.52 -1.70 31.85
CA ILE A 105 -11.83 -2.33 32.03
C ILE A 105 -11.84 -3.61 31.19
N SER A 106 -12.15 -4.74 31.82
CA SER A 106 -12.28 -6.03 31.13
C SER A 106 -13.54 -6.78 31.57
N PRO A 107 -14.30 -7.40 30.65
CA PRO A 107 -15.51 -8.16 30.98
C PRO A 107 -15.22 -9.53 31.62
N SER A 108 -13.99 -10.05 31.48
CA SER A 108 -13.50 -11.30 32.07
C SER A 108 -11.99 -11.24 32.38
N ASN A 109 -11.39 -12.38 32.71
CA ASN A 109 -9.97 -12.49 33.12
C ASN A 109 -9.05 -13.02 31.99
N ASP A 110 -9.59 -13.19 30.79
CA ASP A 110 -8.92 -13.73 29.59
C ASP A 110 -8.10 -12.68 28.83
N ALA A 111 -8.37 -11.39 29.05
CA ALA A 111 -7.55 -10.31 28.50
C ALA A 111 -6.19 -10.22 29.21
N ILE A 112 -5.15 -9.84 28.48
CA ILE A 112 -3.75 -9.86 28.91
C ILE A 112 -3.12 -8.48 28.74
N LEU A 113 -2.35 -8.05 29.75
CA LEU A 113 -1.35 -7.00 29.64
C LEU A 113 0.03 -7.65 29.55
N SER A 114 0.83 -7.31 28.55
CA SER A 114 2.15 -7.89 28.34
C SER A 114 3.19 -6.92 27.77
N LEU A 115 4.46 -7.28 27.92
CA LEU A 115 5.55 -6.82 27.07
C LEU A 115 5.93 -7.96 26.12
N THR A 116 6.00 -7.67 24.83
CA THR A 116 6.43 -8.62 23.80
C THR A 116 7.69 -8.12 23.09
N ASN A 117 8.41 -9.02 22.42
CA ASN A 117 9.46 -8.60 21.47
C ASN A 117 8.83 -8.12 20.14
N MET A 118 9.67 -7.73 19.18
CA MET A 118 9.20 -7.27 17.87
C MET A 118 8.43 -8.34 17.09
N ALA A 119 8.63 -9.63 17.39
CA ALA A 119 7.91 -10.77 16.81
C ALA A 119 6.65 -11.20 17.59
N ASN A 120 6.16 -10.37 18.51
CA ASN A 120 4.96 -10.66 19.35
C ASN A 120 5.12 -11.79 20.39
N GLU A 121 6.33 -12.30 20.63
CA GLU A 121 6.54 -13.28 21.68
C GLU A 121 6.51 -12.63 23.06
N VAL A 122 5.78 -13.24 24.01
CA VAL A 122 5.55 -12.68 25.34
C VAL A 122 6.80 -12.83 26.22
N LEU A 123 7.34 -11.69 26.67
CA LEU A 123 8.43 -11.65 27.64
C LEU A 123 7.92 -11.73 29.08
N VAL A 124 6.87 -10.97 29.38
CA VAL A 124 6.19 -10.96 30.67
C VAL A 124 4.74 -10.56 30.45
N SER A 125 3.83 -11.19 31.19
CA SER A 125 2.40 -10.92 31.08
C SER A 125 1.68 -11.06 32.42
N THR A 126 0.49 -10.48 32.49
CA THR A 126 -0.48 -10.70 33.57
C THR A 126 -1.89 -10.70 33.01
N GLU A 127 -2.76 -11.53 33.59
CA GLU A 127 -4.20 -11.47 33.35
C GLU A 127 -4.77 -10.13 33.84
N ILE A 128 -5.70 -9.57 33.08
CA ILE A 128 -6.45 -8.37 33.40
C ILE A 128 -7.71 -8.79 34.15
N LYS A 129 -7.84 -8.38 35.42
CA LYS A 129 -8.98 -8.79 36.25
C LYS A 129 -10.29 -8.16 35.77
N LYS A 130 -11.34 -8.98 35.68
CA LYS A 130 -12.71 -8.55 35.43
C LYS A 130 -13.11 -7.33 36.26
N SER A 131 -13.64 -6.32 35.59
CA SER A 131 -14.22 -5.15 36.24
C SER A 131 -15.16 -4.37 35.33
N LYS A 132 -16.12 -3.67 35.95
CA LYS A 132 -16.98 -2.67 35.28
C LYS A 132 -16.46 -1.24 35.44
N LYS A 133 -15.33 -1.05 36.13
CA LYS A 133 -14.66 0.24 36.36
C LYS A 133 -13.18 0.06 36.08
N TYR A 134 -12.50 1.14 35.73
CA TYR A 134 -11.05 1.09 35.55
C TYR A 134 -10.35 0.54 36.79
N LYS A 135 -9.51 -0.47 36.57
CA LYS A 135 -8.57 -0.99 37.56
C LYS A 135 -7.17 -0.87 37.02
N CYS A 136 -6.28 -0.35 37.84
CA CYS A 136 -4.87 -0.38 37.53
C CYS A 136 -4.38 -1.84 37.55
N THR A 137 -3.85 -2.27 36.42
CA THR A 137 -3.15 -3.56 36.26
C THR A 137 -1.68 -3.23 36.03
N ALA A 138 -0.77 -3.92 36.73
CA ALA A 138 0.65 -3.58 36.69
C ALA A 138 1.55 -4.82 36.73
N LEU A 139 2.61 -4.77 35.93
CA LEU A 139 3.77 -5.63 35.96
C LEU A 139 4.94 -4.84 36.55
N LYS A 140 5.57 -5.37 37.59
CA LYS A 140 6.59 -4.62 38.35
C LYS A 140 7.96 -5.25 38.27
N HIS A 141 8.98 -4.42 38.34
CA HIS A 141 10.39 -4.81 38.37
C HIS A 141 10.79 -5.70 37.20
N ILE A 142 10.41 -5.31 36.00
CA ILE A 142 10.77 -5.99 34.76
C ILE A 142 12.22 -5.64 34.45
N PRO A 143 13.16 -6.60 34.38
CA PRO A 143 14.54 -6.31 34.04
C PRO A 143 14.65 -6.05 32.53
N LEU A 144 14.98 -4.82 32.16
CA LEU A 144 15.20 -4.41 30.77
C LEU A 144 16.60 -3.82 30.58
N GLU A 145 17.18 -4.06 29.42
CA GLU A 145 18.53 -3.62 29.03
C GLU A 145 18.45 -2.47 28.02
N GLN A 146 19.39 -1.52 28.12
CA GLN A 146 19.49 -0.43 27.15
C GLN A 146 19.61 -0.96 25.72
N GLY A 147 18.83 -0.39 24.80
CA GLY A 147 18.82 -0.76 23.38
C GLY A 147 17.79 -1.84 23.02
N GLU A 148 17.21 -2.54 24.00
CA GLU A 148 16.11 -3.48 23.72
C GLU A 148 14.94 -2.76 23.03
N GLN A 149 14.42 -3.36 21.95
CA GLN A 149 13.20 -2.93 21.27
C GLN A 149 12.05 -3.88 21.61
N LEU A 150 10.98 -3.34 22.19
CA LEU A 150 9.87 -4.12 22.76
C LEU A 150 8.54 -3.51 22.35
N LYS A 151 7.45 -4.28 22.48
CA LYS A 151 6.08 -3.78 22.37
C LYS A 151 5.37 -3.88 23.71
N VAL A 152 4.76 -2.77 24.14
CA VAL A 152 3.69 -2.80 25.14
C VAL A 152 2.43 -3.30 24.44
N PHE A 153 1.81 -4.36 24.95
CA PHE A 153 0.77 -5.10 24.24
C PHE A 153 -0.41 -5.45 25.14
N PHE A 154 -1.62 -5.16 24.67
CA PHE A 154 -2.89 -5.47 25.33
C PHE A 154 -3.76 -6.33 24.43
N THR A 155 -4.36 -7.39 24.96
CA THR A 155 -5.35 -8.20 24.23
C THR A 155 -6.79 -7.83 24.59
N GLY A 156 -7.72 -8.18 23.69
CA GLY A 156 -9.15 -8.16 23.92
C GLY A 156 -9.65 -9.35 24.75
N SER A 157 -10.96 -9.58 24.75
CA SER A 157 -11.62 -10.64 25.51
C SER A 157 -12.74 -11.27 24.69
N ASP A 158 -12.91 -12.58 24.78
CA ASP A 158 -14.00 -13.32 24.12
C ASP A 158 -15.37 -13.05 24.77
N LYS A 159 -15.42 -12.27 25.85
CA LYS A 159 -16.66 -11.95 26.59
C LYS A 159 -17.12 -10.51 26.42
N GLY A 160 -16.44 -9.72 25.58
CA GLY A 160 -16.81 -8.35 25.24
C GLY A 160 -15.61 -7.41 25.11
N SER A 161 -15.89 -6.14 24.85
CA SER A 161 -14.85 -5.13 24.64
C SER A 161 -13.97 -4.89 25.86
N VAL A 162 -12.67 -4.70 25.63
CA VAL A 162 -11.69 -4.27 26.65
C VAL A 162 -11.38 -2.79 26.42
N SER A 163 -11.20 -2.04 27.51
CA SER A 163 -10.84 -0.62 27.43
C SER A 163 -9.56 -0.33 28.18
N VAL A 164 -8.63 0.36 27.53
CA VAL A 164 -7.28 0.64 28.03
C VAL A 164 -7.07 2.15 28.05
N ASP A 165 -6.52 2.65 29.15
CA ASP A 165 -6.20 4.07 29.30
C ASP A 165 -5.00 4.29 30.25
N ASN A 166 -4.38 5.47 30.17
CA ASN A 166 -3.28 5.96 30.98
C ASN A 166 -2.16 4.92 31.20
N VAL A 167 -1.58 4.46 30.09
CA VAL A 167 -0.51 3.47 30.11
C VAL A 167 0.81 4.10 30.55
N THR A 168 1.53 3.46 31.45
CA THR A 168 2.83 3.92 31.93
C THR A 168 3.85 2.80 31.81
N LEU A 169 4.97 3.09 31.16
CA LEU A 169 6.18 2.29 31.23
C LEU A 169 7.31 3.20 31.71
N SER A 170 7.77 3.02 32.94
CA SER A 170 8.79 3.89 33.53
C SER A 170 9.80 3.10 34.36
N LYS A 171 10.99 3.68 34.54
CA LYS A 171 12.08 3.04 35.28
C LYS A 171 11.73 3.01 36.77
N SER A 172 11.76 1.82 37.37
CA SER A 172 11.55 1.61 38.80
C SER A 172 12.67 2.25 39.64
N PRO A 173 12.38 2.71 40.87
CA PRO A 173 13.37 3.30 41.77
C PRO A 173 14.34 2.29 42.42
N LYS A 174 14.52 1.09 41.83
CA LYS A 174 15.45 0.08 42.36
C LYS A 174 16.90 0.47 42.04
N ASN A 175 17.72 0.59 43.09
CA ASN A 175 19.09 1.11 42.97
C ASN A 175 20.11 0.11 42.40
N LYS A 176 19.87 -1.20 42.48
CA LYS A 176 20.79 -2.20 41.93
C LYS A 176 20.36 -2.56 40.51
N ALA A 177 21.18 -2.18 39.53
CA ALA A 177 20.92 -2.54 38.14
C ALA A 177 20.86 -4.07 37.97
N PRO A 178 19.92 -4.58 37.15
CA PRO A 178 19.96 -5.97 36.73
C PRO A 178 21.27 -6.23 35.97
N ALA A 179 21.78 -7.46 36.09
CA ALA A 179 22.91 -7.91 35.29
C ALA A 179 22.37 -8.80 34.17
N PHE A 180 22.85 -8.57 32.96
CA PHE A 180 22.45 -9.31 31.77
C PHE A 180 23.64 -10.03 31.16
N ASN A 181 23.33 -11.07 30.38
CA ASN A 181 24.26 -11.78 29.53
C ASN A 181 23.49 -12.28 28.30
N GLN A 182 23.05 -11.35 27.47
CA GLN A 182 22.11 -11.59 26.38
C GLN A 182 22.52 -10.91 25.08
N VAL A 183 21.87 -11.30 23.99
CA VAL A 183 21.90 -10.58 22.72
C VAL A 183 20.86 -9.45 22.77
N ILE A 184 21.27 -8.24 22.40
CA ILE A 184 20.44 -7.03 22.34
C ILE A 184 20.07 -6.71 20.89
N GLY A 185 21.02 -6.90 19.97
CA GLY A 185 20.87 -6.63 18.54
C GLY A 185 21.57 -7.71 17.72
N PHE A 186 20.99 -8.03 16.57
CA PHE A 186 21.52 -9.02 15.65
C PHE A 186 21.02 -8.69 14.24
N SER A 187 21.90 -8.65 13.26
CA SER A 187 21.54 -8.54 11.85
C SER A 187 22.54 -9.23 10.95
N VAL A 188 22.11 -9.57 9.75
CA VAL A 188 22.94 -10.14 8.68
C VAL A 188 22.90 -9.26 7.43
N THR A 189 23.88 -9.43 6.55
CA THR A 189 23.86 -8.83 5.21
C THR A 189 22.66 -9.37 4.43
N GLU A 190 22.00 -8.52 3.63
CA GLU A 190 20.81 -8.88 2.83
C GLU A 190 19.60 -9.35 3.64
N GLN A 191 19.57 -9.11 4.96
CA GLN A 191 18.40 -9.41 5.79
C GLN A 191 17.15 -8.68 5.26
N SER A 192 16.03 -9.39 5.24
CA SER A 192 14.71 -8.82 5.01
C SER A 192 13.95 -8.67 6.32
N GLY A 193 13.41 -7.48 6.58
CA GLY A 193 12.66 -7.18 7.81
C GLY A 193 13.49 -7.15 9.10
N LEU A 194 12.79 -7.22 10.24
CA LEU A 194 13.39 -7.13 11.58
C LEU A 194 13.78 -8.50 12.15
N THR A 195 14.81 -8.51 12.98
CA THR A 195 15.22 -9.69 13.75
C THR A 195 14.37 -9.87 14.99
N ALA A 196 13.85 -11.08 15.20
CA ALA A 196 13.20 -11.50 16.42
C ALA A 196 14.25 -11.95 17.44
N ILE A 197 14.37 -11.25 18.57
CA ILE A 197 15.29 -11.62 19.66
C ILE A 197 14.46 -11.96 20.89
N ASN A 198 14.71 -13.13 21.49
CA ASN A 198 14.01 -13.59 22.68
C ASN A 198 14.98 -14.00 23.78
N LYS A 199 15.04 -13.19 24.84
CA LYS A 199 15.91 -13.43 25.99
C LYS A 199 15.47 -14.55 26.93
N ASN A 200 14.19 -14.92 26.90
CA ASN A 200 13.66 -15.99 27.77
C ASN A 200 13.96 -17.36 27.19
N SER A 201 13.71 -17.57 25.88
CA SER A 201 14.04 -18.80 25.15
C SER A 201 15.49 -18.81 24.64
N LYS A 202 16.17 -17.66 24.64
CA LYS A 202 17.52 -17.45 24.10
C LYS A 202 17.60 -17.76 22.62
N THR A 203 16.61 -17.29 21.87
CA THR A 203 16.51 -17.51 20.42
C THR A 203 16.63 -16.21 19.65
N ILE A 204 17.16 -16.32 18.43
CA ILE A 204 17.24 -15.28 17.42
C ILE A 204 16.65 -15.86 16.14
N GLU A 205 15.71 -15.16 15.52
CA GLU A 205 15.17 -15.54 14.22
C GLU A 205 15.22 -14.31 13.30
N PHE A 206 15.71 -14.50 12.09
CA PHE A 206 15.80 -13.45 11.07
C PHE A 206 15.45 -14.03 9.71
N HIS A 207 15.00 -13.16 8.81
CA HIS A 207 14.54 -13.58 7.49
C HIS A 207 15.53 -13.14 6.41
N LEU A 208 15.75 -14.01 5.44
CA LEU A 208 16.54 -13.73 4.24
C LEU A 208 15.63 -13.83 3.00
N PRO A 209 15.92 -13.07 1.93
CA PRO A 209 15.21 -13.19 0.67
C PRO A 209 15.20 -14.63 0.13
N PHE A 210 14.22 -14.92 -0.72
CA PHE A 210 14.19 -16.18 -1.45
C PHE A 210 15.44 -16.36 -2.32
N GLY A 211 16.01 -17.56 -2.30
CA GLY A 211 17.22 -17.93 -3.04
C GLY A 211 18.53 -17.57 -2.34
N SER A 212 18.49 -17.05 -1.11
CA SER A 212 19.70 -16.70 -0.35
C SER A 212 20.56 -17.92 -0.02
N ASP A 213 21.88 -17.78 -0.15
CA ASP A 213 22.84 -18.80 0.24
C ASP A 213 22.99 -18.87 1.77
N LEU A 214 22.18 -19.73 2.38
CA LEU A 214 22.19 -19.93 3.84
C LEU A 214 23.51 -20.52 4.37
N GLU A 215 24.36 -21.09 3.52
CA GLU A 215 25.66 -21.64 3.96
C GLU A 215 26.72 -20.54 4.16
N ASN A 216 26.52 -19.35 3.56
CA ASN A 216 27.51 -18.27 3.51
C ASN A 216 26.94 -16.91 3.93
N VAL A 217 26.21 -16.85 5.04
CA VAL A 217 25.61 -15.60 5.53
C VAL A 217 26.62 -14.79 6.33
N GLN A 218 26.84 -13.54 5.93
CA GLN A 218 27.70 -12.61 6.66
C GLN A 218 26.93 -11.89 7.77
N LEU A 219 27.45 -11.93 9.00
CA LEU A 219 26.89 -11.15 10.12
C LEU A 219 27.15 -9.66 9.91
N GLY A 220 26.09 -8.86 9.97
CA GLY A 220 26.15 -7.40 9.91
C GLY A 220 26.40 -6.78 11.28
N ASP A 221 25.59 -7.17 12.28
CA ASP A 221 25.74 -6.73 13.68
C ASP A 221 25.48 -7.88 14.65
N ILE A 222 26.19 -7.85 15.78
CA ILE A 222 25.82 -8.63 16.97
C ILE A 222 26.14 -7.78 18.20
N THR A 223 25.11 -7.12 18.72
CA THR A 223 25.18 -6.32 19.93
C THR A 223 24.80 -7.19 21.13
N VAL A 224 25.67 -7.29 22.13
CA VAL A 224 25.45 -8.06 23.36
C VAL A 224 25.55 -7.19 24.61
N SER A 225 25.14 -7.72 25.76
CA SER A 225 25.24 -7.05 27.05
C SER A 225 26.63 -6.48 27.33
N SER A 226 26.70 -5.34 28.03
CA SER A 226 27.97 -4.73 28.41
C SER A 226 28.80 -5.67 29.30
N GLY A 227 30.07 -5.89 28.95
CA GLY A 227 30.96 -6.84 29.63
C GLY A 227 30.80 -8.30 29.18
N THR A 228 29.91 -8.59 28.23
CA THR A 228 29.76 -9.90 27.59
C THR A 228 30.55 -9.96 26.29
N SER A 229 31.15 -11.11 25.99
CA SER A 229 31.70 -11.45 24.67
C SER A 229 30.88 -12.56 24.01
N ALA A 230 30.59 -12.43 22.72
CA ALA A 230 29.98 -13.47 21.91
C ALA A 230 31.04 -14.33 21.17
N SER A 231 30.68 -15.57 20.85
CA SER A 231 31.49 -16.45 19.99
C SER A 231 31.51 -16.03 18.53
N LEU A 232 30.52 -15.25 18.09
CA LEU A 232 30.43 -14.65 16.76
C LEU A 232 30.66 -13.15 16.83
N ARG A 233 31.08 -12.55 15.72
CA ARG A 233 31.36 -11.12 15.56
C ARG A 233 30.81 -10.60 14.24
N ALA A 234 30.53 -9.31 14.17
CA ALA A 234 30.22 -8.64 12.93
C ALA A 234 31.33 -8.89 11.88
N GLY A 235 30.94 -9.25 10.67
CA GLY A 235 31.79 -9.63 9.56
C GLY A 235 32.07 -11.14 9.43
N ASP A 236 31.74 -11.96 10.44
CA ASP A 236 31.87 -13.42 10.34
C ASP A 236 30.93 -13.97 9.26
N ILE A 237 31.39 -14.98 8.51
CA ILE A 237 30.56 -15.75 7.56
C ILE A 237 30.19 -17.06 8.24
N VAL A 238 28.89 -17.35 8.31
CA VAL A 238 28.33 -18.45 9.10
C VAL A 238 27.27 -19.19 8.28
N ASP A 239 27.27 -20.52 8.42
CA ASP A 239 26.27 -21.42 7.85
C ASP A 239 25.03 -21.48 8.75
N PHE A 240 23.93 -20.89 8.28
CA PHE A 240 22.60 -20.93 8.89
C PHE A 240 21.63 -21.88 8.17
N SER A 241 22.13 -22.81 7.34
CA SER A 241 21.29 -23.90 6.79
C SER A 241 20.67 -24.77 7.89
N GLN A 242 21.23 -24.70 9.11
CA GLN A 242 20.69 -25.23 10.36
C GLN A 242 20.84 -24.19 11.48
N PRO A 243 20.08 -24.31 12.59
CA PRO A 243 20.20 -23.39 13.71
C PRO A 243 21.62 -23.33 14.29
N VAL A 244 22.15 -22.12 14.47
CA VAL A 244 23.52 -21.84 14.92
C VAL A 244 23.53 -21.54 16.41
N THR A 245 24.46 -22.15 17.14
CA THR A 245 24.67 -21.84 18.56
C THR A 245 25.67 -20.69 18.75
N ILE A 246 25.24 -19.64 19.44
CA ILE A 246 26.06 -18.50 19.85
C ILE A 246 26.36 -18.60 21.34
N MET A 247 27.64 -18.56 21.71
CA MET A 247 28.09 -18.64 23.10
C MET A 247 28.36 -17.24 23.63
N LEU A 248 27.65 -16.83 24.68
CA LEU A 248 27.89 -15.57 25.39
C LEU A 248 28.64 -15.83 26.68
N THR A 249 29.81 -15.21 26.84
CA THR A 249 30.63 -15.31 28.05
C THR A 249 30.66 -13.97 28.77
N ASP A 250 30.22 -13.94 30.03
CA ASP A 250 30.27 -12.73 30.86
C ASP A 250 31.64 -12.52 31.53
N GLU A 251 31.83 -11.37 32.19
CA GLU A 251 33.07 -11.03 32.90
C GLU A 251 33.48 -12.03 34.01
N LYS A 252 32.55 -12.88 34.46
CA LYS A 252 32.78 -13.91 35.48
C LYS A 252 33.04 -15.29 34.86
N GLY A 253 33.10 -15.38 33.54
CA GLY A 253 33.28 -16.62 32.79
C GLY A 253 32.03 -17.50 32.75
N ARG A 254 30.85 -16.97 33.09
CA ARG A 254 29.58 -17.71 32.93
C ARG A 254 29.20 -17.70 31.46
N ILE A 255 28.85 -18.88 30.98
CA ILE A 255 28.51 -19.12 29.58
C ILE A 255 26.99 -19.27 29.45
N GLU A 256 26.41 -18.56 28.50
CA GLU A 256 25.04 -18.75 28.03
C GLU A 256 25.02 -19.14 26.56
N GLN A 257 24.09 -20.01 26.19
CA GLN A 257 23.90 -20.46 24.81
C GLN A 257 22.66 -19.80 24.24
N TRP A 258 22.80 -19.26 23.04
CA TRP A 258 21.73 -18.70 22.23
C TRP A 258 21.65 -19.46 20.91
N THR A 259 20.45 -19.60 20.36
CA THR A 259 20.23 -20.27 19.08
C THR A 259 19.74 -19.26 18.06
N ALA A 260 20.45 -19.11 16.95
CA ALA A 260 20.08 -18.24 15.85
C ALA A 260 19.64 -19.07 14.64
N THR A 261 18.49 -18.72 14.07
CA THR A 261 17.87 -19.42 12.94
C THR A 261 17.63 -18.42 11.81
N ALA A 262 18.09 -18.75 10.61
CA ALA A 262 17.69 -18.06 9.40
C ALA A 262 16.40 -18.69 8.84
N VAL A 263 15.49 -17.86 8.37
CA VAL A 263 14.28 -18.29 7.65
C VAL A 263 14.35 -17.68 6.25
N GLU A 264 14.43 -18.53 5.24
CA GLU A 264 14.30 -18.09 3.85
C GLU A 264 12.83 -17.72 3.59
N LYS A 265 12.59 -16.52 3.07
CA LYS A 265 11.25 -16.07 2.68
C LYS A 265 10.74 -16.90 1.50
N GLU A 266 9.42 -17.04 1.43
CA GLU A 266 8.75 -17.57 0.25
C GLU A 266 9.09 -16.71 -0.98
N LYS A 267 9.10 -17.35 -2.15
CA LYS A 267 9.37 -16.68 -3.43
C LYS A 267 8.32 -15.62 -3.71
N GLU A 268 8.76 -14.39 -3.89
CA GLU A 268 7.89 -13.24 -4.16
C GLU A 268 8.57 -12.27 -5.13
N VAL A 269 7.80 -11.34 -5.68
CA VAL A 269 8.32 -10.28 -6.54
C VAL A 269 9.27 -9.40 -5.74
N VAL A 270 10.48 -9.23 -6.25
CA VAL A 270 11.52 -8.41 -5.63
C VAL A 270 11.90 -7.29 -6.57
N VAL A 271 12.09 -6.09 -6.03
CA VAL A 271 12.66 -4.96 -6.75
C VAL A 271 14.01 -4.62 -6.15
N THR A 272 15.02 -4.43 -7.02
CA THR A 272 16.31 -3.86 -6.64
C THR A 272 16.59 -2.61 -7.46
N SER A 273 17.25 -1.61 -6.87
CA SER A 273 17.43 -0.31 -7.50
C SER A 273 18.71 0.40 -7.09
N SER A 274 19.21 1.22 -8.01
CA SER A 274 20.15 2.30 -7.68
C SER A 274 19.58 3.34 -6.70
N ASN A 275 18.25 3.39 -6.54
CA ASN A 275 17.58 4.24 -5.57
C ASN A 275 17.12 3.42 -4.35
N GLN A 276 17.88 3.51 -3.26
CA GLN A 276 17.64 2.73 -2.04
C GLN A 276 16.32 3.07 -1.33
N LYS A 277 15.80 4.29 -1.50
CA LYS A 277 14.50 4.68 -0.94
C LYS A 277 13.35 3.97 -1.67
N LEU A 278 13.44 3.86 -3.00
CA LEU A 278 12.48 3.13 -3.81
C LEU A 278 12.48 1.64 -3.46
N GLU A 279 13.66 1.03 -3.40
CA GLU A 279 13.86 -0.37 -3.02
C GLU A 279 13.22 -0.68 -1.65
N ALA A 280 13.60 0.08 -0.62
CA ALA A 280 13.03 -0.09 0.73
C ALA A 280 11.52 0.18 0.79
N SER A 281 11.00 1.10 -0.02
CA SER A 281 9.56 1.38 -0.08
C SER A 281 8.78 0.29 -0.81
N PHE A 282 9.37 -0.38 -1.80
CA PHE A 282 8.75 -1.52 -2.46
C PHE A 282 8.69 -2.74 -1.54
N GLU A 283 9.79 -3.04 -0.84
CA GLU A 283 9.80 -4.11 0.19
C GLU A 283 8.77 -3.83 1.29
N TRP A 284 8.72 -2.59 1.79
CA TRP A 284 7.69 -2.16 2.73
C TRP A 284 6.28 -2.42 2.20
N ALA A 285 6.02 -2.06 0.94
CA ALA A 285 4.69 -2.21 0.35
C ALA A 285 4.29 -3.69 0.25
N ILE A 286 5.18 -4.57 -0.19
CA ILE A 286 4.96 -6.02 -0.25
C ILE A 286 4.66 -6.59 1.15
N ASP A 287 5.48 -6.26 2.15
CA ASP A 287 5.25 -6.71 3.52
C ASP A 287 3.94 -6.15 4.10
N LYS A 288 3.53 -4.95 3.65
CA LYS A 288 2.30 -4.29 4.13
C LYS A 288 1.04 -4.96 3.58
N THR A 289 1.01 -5.38 2.31
CA THR A 289 -0.16 -6.07 1.72
C THR A 289 -0.55 -7.32 2.51
N ARG A 290 0.45 -8.08 2.97
CA ARG A 290 0.27 -9.30 3.79
C ARG A 290 -0.49 -9.06 5.09
N GLN A 291 -0.38 -7.86 5.68
CA GLN A 291 -1.09 -7.50 6.90
C GLN A 291 -2.60 -7.36 6.67
N PHE A 292 -3.01 -7.06 5.43
CA PHE A 292 -4.40 -6.85 5.06
C PHE A 292 -5.11 -8.13 4.61
N VAL A 293 -4.39 -9.22 4.35
CA VAL A 293 -4.98 -10.50 3.93
C VAL A 293 -5.90 -11.05 5.02
N MET A 294 -7.14 -11.39 4.64
CA MET A 294 -8.18 -11.93 5.51
C MET A 294 -8.53 -13.39 5.20
N THR A 295 -7.97 -13.94 4.11
CA THR A 295 -8.11 -15.35 3.73
C THR A 295 -7.80 -16.30 4.87
N GLY A 296 -8.71 -17.24 5.12
CA GLY A 296 -8.54 -18.29 6.13
C GLY A 296 -8.74 -17.83 7.58
N LYS A 297 -9.14 -16.57 7.82
CA LYS A 297 -9.47 -16.06 9.16
C LYS A 297 -10.95 -16.27 9.48
N HIS A 298 -11.26 -16.24 10.77
CA HIS A 298 -12.63 -16.23 11.32
C HIS A 298 -12.71 -15.11 12.34
N ASP A 299 -13.51 -14.08 12.07
CA ASP A 299 -13.64 -12.95 13.00
C ASP A 299 -14.93 -12.13 12.77
N LEU A 300 -15.02 -10.94 13.37
CA LEU A 300 -16.20 -10.09 13.40
C LEU A 300 -16.73 -9.71 12.00
N VAL A 301 -18.06 -9.57 11.89
CA VAL A 301 -18.74 -8.98 10.73
C VAL A 301 -19.55 -7.75 11.13
N ASN A 302 -19.72 -6.80 10.21
CA ASN A 302 -20.36 -5.50 10.43
C ASN A 302 -19.73 -4.71 11.59
N ARG A 303 -18.40 -4.79 11.74
CA ARG A 303 -17.66 -3.93 12.65
C ARG A 303 -17.35 -2.63 11.93
N ASP A 304 -17.64 -1.52 12.58
CA ASP A 304 -17.34 -0.18 12.08
C ASP A 304 -17.19 0.85 13.22
N GLU A 305 -17.09 2.13 12.87
CA GLU A 305 -16.99 3.21 13.84
C GLU A 305 -18.21 3.35 14.76
N ASN A 306 -19.40 2.94 14.34
CA ASN A 306 -20.63 3.00 15.13
C ASN A 306 -20.89 1.68 15.87
N ASN A 307 -20.32 0.58 15.38
CA ASN A 307 -20.47 -0.76 15.94
C ASN A 307 -19.12 -1.48 16.11
N ASN A 308 -18.33 -1.10 17.12
CA ASN A 308 -16.98 -1.65 17.28
C ASN A 308 -16.94 -3.17 17.56
N ASP A 309 -18.00 -3.76 18.11
CA ASP A 309 -18.04 -5.18 18.45
C ASP A 309 -18.71 -6.04 17.36
N GLY A 310 -19.03 -5.44 16.20
CA GLY A 310 -19.68 -6.14 15.11
C GLY A 310 -21.09 -6.62 15.45
N SER A 311 -21.68 -7.40 14.55
CA SER A 311 -23.01 -8.01 14.71
C SER A 311 -22.96 -9.53 14.87
N GLY A 312 -21.77 -10.12 14.78
CA GLY A 312 -21.51 -11.55 14.81
C GLY A 312 -20.08 -11.84 14.35
N THR A 313 -19.76 -13.12 14.18
CA THR A 313 -18.51 -13.59 13.57
C THR A 313 -18.83 -14.54 12.40
N ALA A 314 -17.91 -14.65 11.46
CA ALA A 314 -18.01 -15.57 10.32
C ALA A 314 -16.63 -16.04 9.86
N ASP A 315 -16.61 -17.15 9.13
CA ASP A 315 -15.45 -17.53 8.34
C ASP A 315 -15.33 -16.58 7.15
N TYR A 316 -14.12 -16.10 6.87
CA TYR A 316 -13.89 -15.17 5.79
C TYR A 316 -13.58 -15.88 4.46
N ILE A 317 -14.12 -15.35 3.37
CA ILE A 317 -13.76 -15.75 2.01
C ILE A 317 -12.33 -15.29 1.70
N PRO A 318 -11.68 -15.86 0.67
CA PRO A 318 -10.43 -15.29 0.17
C PRO A 318 -10.63 -13.81 -0.15
N SER A 319 -9.96 -12.95 0.60
CA SER A 319 -10.12 -11.51 0.54
C SER A 319 -8.99 -10.81 1.29
N TYR A 320 -8.89 -9.50 1.08
CA TYR A 320 -8.05 -8.60 1.86
C TYR A 320 -8.80 -7.32 2.17
N TRP A 321 -8.28 -6.56 3.13
CA TRP A 321 -8.80 -5.25 3.52
C TRP A 321 -8.65 -4.24 2.37
N ALA A 322 -9.76 -3.67 1.89
CA ALA A 322 -9.74 -2.60 0.90
C ALA A 322 -10.67 -1.48 1.35
N GLY A 323 -10.11 -0.40 1.89
CA GLY A 323 -10.86 0.66 2.55
C GLY A 323 -10.42 0.85 3.99
N TYR A 324 -11.28 1.41 4.82
CA TYR A 324 -10.90 1.76 6.19
C TYR A 324 -10.51 0.53 7.03
N PHE A 325 -9.28 0.54 7.55
CA PHE A 325 -8.69 -0.54 8.36
C PHE A 325 -9.44 -0.85 9.67
N ASP A 326 -10.39 -0.02 10.07
CA ASP A 326 -11.23 -0.24 11.24
C ASP A 326 -12.65 -0.73 10.92
N ARG A 327 -12.97 -0.99 9.64
CA ARG A 327 -14.23 -1.63 9.21
C ARG A 327 -13.98 -3.02 8.65
N THR A 328 -14.74 -4.03 9.05
CA THR A 328 -14.54 -5.42 8.60
C THR A 328 -15.06 -5.66 7.19
N ALA A 329 -14.52 -4.93 6.21
CA ALA A 329 -15.01 -4.90 4.86
C ALA A 329 -13.91 -4.63 3.82
N PHE A 330 -14.26 -4.93 2.59
CA PHE A 330 -13.60 -4.40 1.40
C PHE A 330 -14.60 -3.60 0.56
N TYR A 331 -14.17 -2.45 0.06
CA TYR A 331 -14.96 -1.49 -0.70
C TYR A 331 -14.66 -1.63 -2.19
N SER A 332 -15.65 -1.38 -3.04
CA SER A 332 -15.54 -1.53 -4.49
C SER A 332 -14.42 -0.65 -5.06
N ARG A 333 -14.44 0.66 -4.78
CA ARG A 333 -13.43 1.62 -5.26
C ARG A 333 -12.03 1.20 -4.86
N ASP A 334 -11.81 1.09 -3.55
CA ASP A 334 -10.51 0.75 -2.99
C ASP A 334 -9.97 -0.57 -3.53
N PHE A 335 -10.83 -1.59 -3.64
CA PHE A 335 -10.45 -2.89 -4.18
C PHE A 335 -9.95 -2.78 -5.63
N LEU A 336 -10.66 -2.02 -6.47
CA LEU A 336 -10.33 -1.88 -7.90
C LEU A 336 -8.96 -1.23 -8.10
N HIS A 337 -8.62 -0.23 -7.31
CA HIS A 337 -7.29 0.41 -7.36
C HIS A 337 -6.19 -0.42 -6.68
N GLN A 338 -6.55 -1.43 -5.88
CA GLN A 338 -5.60 -2.35 -5.25
C GLN A 338 -5.33 -3.61 -6.08
N ALA A 339 -6.25 -3.99 -6.97
CA ALA A 339 -6.27 -5.30 -7.62
C ALA A 339 -4.95 -5.66 -8.32
N THR A 340 -4.37 -4.76 -9.12
CA THR A 340 -3.09 -5.05 -9.79
C THR A 340 -1.93 -5.17 -8.81
N GLY A 341 -1.84 -4.27 -7.82
CA GLY A 341 -0.85 -4.41 -6.75
C GLY A 341 -0.98 -5.72 -5.99
N ALA A 342 -2.22 -6.18 -5.77
CA ALA A 342 -2.53 -7.43 -5.10
C ALA A 342 -2.10 -8.64 -5.96
N LYS A 343 -2.33 -8.59 -7.27
CA LYS A 343 -1.82 -9.59 -8.23
C LYS A 343 -0.30 -9.71 -8.16
N LEU A 344 0.39 -8.58 -8.20
CA LEU A 344 1.85 -8.52 -8.12
C LEU A 344 2.39 -9.00 -6.76
N ALA A 345 1.60 -8.86 -5.69
CA ALA A 345 1.87 -9.42 -4.37
C ALA A 345 1.44 -10.89 -4.19
N GLY A 346 0.96 -11.56 -5.24
CA GLY A 346 0.58 -12.98 -5.21
C GLY A 346 -0.82 -13.28 -4.67
N LEU A 347 -1.73 -12.29 -4.65
CA LEU A 347 -3.09 -12.41 -4.10
C LEU A 347 -4.16 -12.70 -5.18
N ASP A 348 -3.81 -13.56 -6.15
CA ASP A 348 -4.67 -13.95 -7.27
C ASP A 348 -6.03 -14.53 -6.83
N ASN A 349 -6.01 -15.38 -5.80
CA ASN A 349 -7.21 -16.05 -5.32
C ASN A 349 -8.17 -15.07 -4.63
N GLU A 350 -7.62 -14.14 -3.86
CA GLU A 350 -8.33 -13.04 -3.21
C GLU A 350 -8.97 -12.14 -4.25
N ASN A 351 -8.20 -11.70 -5.26
CA ASN A 351 -8.72 -10.87 -6.36
C ASN A 351 -9.93 -11.54 -7.01
N PHE A 352 -9.78 -12.77 -7.49
CA PHE A 352 -10.87 -13.47 -8.18
C PHE A 352 -12.11 -13.62 -7.28
N SER A 353 -11.91 -13.97 -6.01
CA SER A 353 -12.98 -14.11 -5.01
C SER A 353 -13.73 -12.79 -4.79
N MET A 354 -13.01 -11.67 -4.64
CA MET A 354 -13.58 -10.34 -4.43
C MET A 354 -14.32 -9.84 -5.67
N PHE A 355 -13.73 -9.94 -6.87
CA PHE A 355 -14.40 -9.62 -8.15
C PHE A 355 -15.73 -10.38 -8.29
N LYS A 356 -15.69 -11.70 -8.06
CA LYS A 356 -16.88 -12.56 -8.16
C LYS A 356 -17.94 -12.20 -7.12
N THR A 357 -17.52 -11.80 -5.93
CA THR A 357 -18.44 -11.38 -4.86
C THR A 357 -19.20 -10.12 -5.25
N PHE A 358 -18.53 -9.09 -5.77
CA PHE A 358 -19.21 -7.90 -6.26
C PHE A 358 -20.11 -8.21 -7.47
N ALA A 359 -19.67 -9.03 -8.43
CA ALA A 359 -20.51 -9.39 -9.56
C ALA A 359 -21.82 -10.08 -9.17
N ARG A 360 -21.81 -10.91 -8.12
CA ARG A 360 -23.03 -11.55 -7.56
C ARG A 360 -23.99 -10.59 -6.91
N HIS A 361 -23.47 -9.48 -6.38
CA HIS A 361 -24.29 -8.45 -5.75
C HIS A 361 -24.93 -7.47 -6.75
N SER A 362 -24.49 -7.49 -8.02
CA SER A 362 -25.19 -6.77 -9.09
C SER A 362 -26.46 -7.52 -9.51
N THR A 363 -27.62 -6.96 -9.17
CA THR A 363 -28.93 -7.58 -9.38
C THR A 363 -29.92 -6.64 -10.04
N GLU A 364 -30.95 -7.20 -10.67
CA GLU A 364 -32.06 -6.43 -11.27
C GLU A 364 -32.77 -5.53 -10.24
N SER A 365 -32.99 -6.02 -9.01
CA SER A 365 -33.60 -5.25 -7.92
C SER A 365 -32.80 -4.00 -7.54
N ARG A 366 -31.47 -4.07 -7.68
CA ARG A 366 -30.55 -2.93 -7.48
C ARG A 366 -30.31 -2.13 -8.75
N LYS A 367 -31.09 -2.36 -9.81
CA LYS A 367 -30.90 -1.77 -11.14
C LYS A 367 -29.47 -1.97 -11.67
N TRP A 368 -28.93 -3.17 -11.42
CA TRP A 368 -27.59 -3.61 -11.81
C TRP A 368 -26.40 -2.86 -11.18
N TYR A 369 -26.63 -2.03 -10.16
CA TYR A 369 -25.55 -1.63 -9.26
C TYR A 369 -25.04 -2.84 -8.47
N THR A 370 -23.72 -2.97 -8.33
CA THR A 370 -23.12 -3.73 -7.23
C THR A 370 -23.05 -2.89 -5.96
N LEU A 371 -22.70 -3.52 -4.84
CA LEU A 371 -22.57 -2.89 -3.54
C LEU A 371 -21.27 -2.10 -3.43
N TRP A 372 -21.31 -1.05 -2.61
CA TRP A 372 -20.13 -0.29 -2.20
C TRP A 372 -19.19 -1.09 -1.28
N ALA A 373 -19.72 -1.69 -0.22
CA ALA A 373 -18.93 -2.36 0.81
C ALA A 373 -19.49 -3.75 1.13
N VAL A 374 -18.59 -4.72 1.24
CA VAL A 374 -18.90 -6.12 1.52
C VAL A 374 -18.03 -6.58 2.69
N ASN A 375 -18.61 -7.31 3.64
CA ASN A 375 -17.86 -7.95 4.72
C ASN A 375 -16.88 -9.00 4.17
N PHE A 376 -15.87 -9.35 4.98
CA PHE A 376 -14.93 -10.42 4.61
C PHE A 376 -15.57 -11.81 4.46
N ASP A 377 -16.82 -12.02 4.84
CA ASP A 377 -17.58 -13.26 4.56
C ASP A 377 -18.40 -13.20 3.25
N GLY A 378 -18.34 -12.07 2.53
CA GLY A 378 -19.07 -11.84 1.29
C GLY A 378 -20.49 -11.26 1.48
N SER A 379 -20.94 -11.03 2.71
CA SER A 379 -22.24 -10.41 3.00
C SER A 379 -22.21 -8.88 2.85
N PRO A 380 -23.34 -8.21 2.54
CA PRO A 380 -23.40 -6.75 2.51
C PRO A 380 -22.99 -6.13 3.85
N HIS A 381 -22.12 -5.12 3.85
CA HIS A 381 -21.74 -4.42 5.08
C HIS A 381 -22.83 -3.43 5.50
N THR A 382 -23.37 -3.56 6.72
CA THR A 382 -24.60 -2.84 7.13
C THR A 382 -24.46 -1.33 7.30
N ILE A 383 -23.24 -0.80 7.30
CA ILE A 383 -23.02 0.65 7.38
C ILE A 383 -23.44 1.38 6.10
N ASP A 384 -23.27 0.72 4.94
CA ASP A 384 -23.50 1.30 3.61
C ASP A 384 -24.66 0.61 2.87
N TYR A 385 -25.29 -0.38 3.51
CA TYR A 385 -26.40 -1.14 2.96
C TYR A 385 -27.47 -1.43 4.03
N LYS A 386 -28.73 -1.10 3.72
CA LYS A 386 -29.88 -1.48 4.53
C LYS A 386 -30.79 -2.46 3.81
N ASP A 387 -31.12 -2.14 2.56
CA ASP A 387 -31.94 -2.94 1.64
C ASP A 387 -31.67 -2.46 0.19
N ASP A 388 -32.26 -3.13 -0.80
CA ASP A 388 -32.05 -2.85 -2.24
C ASP A 388 -32.56 -1.45 -2.67
N ASP A 389 -33.34 -0.76 -1.82
CA ASP A 389 -33.77 0.62 -2.08
C ASP A 389 -32.80 1.64 -1.44
N TRP A 390 -32.13 1.26 -0.34
CA TRP A 390 -31.26 2.14 0.45
C TRP A 390 -29.85 1.56 0.67
N PHE A 391 -28.94 1.91 -0.24
CA PHE A 391 -27.53 1.55 -0.19
C PHE A 391 -26.66 2.58 -0.94
N VAL A 392 -25.36 2.59 -0.66
CA VAL A 392 -24.39 3.44 -1.37
C VAL A 392 -24.19 2.97 -2.81
N ARG A 393 -24.24 3.92 -3.74
CA ARG A 393 -24.20 3.73 -5.19
C ARG A 393 -23.21 4.72 -5.81
N GLU A 394 -22.38 4.20 -6.69
CA GLU A 394 -21.38 4.98 -7.38
C GLU A 394 -21.19 4.46 -8.80
N VAL A 395 -21.28 5.37 -9.76
CA VAL A 395 -21.30 5.05 -11.19
C VAL A 395 -19.92 4.63 -11.70
N PRO A 396 -18.80 5.38 -11.48
CA PRO A 396 -17.48 4.99 -11.97
C PRO A 396 -17.05 3.56 -11.63
N ALA A 397 -17.28 3.13 -10.38
CA ALA A 397 -16.86 1.81 -9.91
C ALA A 397 -17.50 0.66 -10.69
N GLN A 398 -18.74 0.82 -11.17
CA GLN A 398 -19.41 -0.24 -11.93
C GLN A 398 -18.64 -0.59 -13.21
N PHE A 399 -18.09 0.43 -13.87
CA PHE A 399 -17.34 0.28 -15.09
C PHE A 399 -15.90 -0.19 -14.83
N GLU A 400 -15.24 0.33 -13.79
CA GLU A 400 -13.88 -0.08 -13.47
C GLU A 400 -13.76 -1.56 -13.09
N PHE A 401 -14.82 -2.21 -12.58
CA PHE A 401 -14.80 -3.66 -12.42
C PHE A 401 -14.51 -4.42 -13.71
N LEU A 402 -14.96 -3.93 -14.87
CA LEU A 402 -14.70 -4.57 -16.17
C LEU A 402 -13.25 -4.34 -16.59
N GLU A 403 -12.81 -3.09 -16.53
CA GLU A 403 -11.44 -2.68 -16.86
C GLU A 403 -10.42 -3.46 -16.01
N LYS A 404 -10.56 -3.40 -14.68
CA LYS A 404 -9.61 -4.03 -13.76
C LYS A 404 -9.69 -5.55 -13.80
N ALA A 405 -10.83 -6.15 -14.10
CA ALA A 405 -10.91 -7.59 -14.36
C ALA A 405 -10.20 -8.00 -15.66
N TYR A 406 -10.27 -7.18 -16.71
CA TYR A 406 -9.50 -7.41 -17.94
C TYR A 406 -8.00 -7.28 -17.68
N GLU A 407 -7.56 -6.30 -16.89
CA GLU A 407 -6.15 -6.19 -16.46
C GLU A 407 -5.70 -7.44 -15.69
N GLN A 408 -6.55 -8.01 -14.82
CA GLN A 408 -6.23 -9.28 -14.17
C GLN A 408 -6.04 -10.41 -15.19
N TYR A 409 -6.91 -10.49 -16.20
CA TYR A 409 -6.75 -11.44 -17.30
C TYR A 409 -5.45 -11.22 -18.09
N GLN A 410 -5.06 -9.96 -18.35
CA GLN A 410 -3.81 -9.63 -19.03
C GLN A 410 -2.58 -10.07 -18.24
N TRP A 411 -2.59 -9.95 -16.90
CA TRP A 411 -1.52 -10.44 -16.04
C TRP A 411 -1.46 -11.96 -15.88
N THR A 412 -2.63 -12.62 -15.88
CA THR A 412 -2.74 -14.02 -15.44
C THR A 412 -2.97 -15.01 -16.58
N GLY A 413 -3.58 -14.57 -17.69
CA GLY A 413 -4.19 -15.46 -18.67
C GLY A 413 -5.34 -16.30 -18.09
N ASP A 414 -5.83 -15.99 -16.89
CA ASP A 414 -6.84 -16.78 -16.20
C ASP A 414 -8.22 -16.52 -16.80
N LYS A 415 -8.64 -17.50 -17.60
CA LYS A 415 -9.92 -17.48 -18.33
C LYS A 415 -11.14 -17.30 -17.43
N ARG A 416 -11.05 -17.57 -16.12
CA ARG A 416 -12.17 -17.31 -15.21
C ARG A 416 -12.63 -15.85 -15.26
N TYR A 417 -11.74 -14.89 -15.51
CA TYR A 417 -12.11 -13.47 -15.66
C TYR A 417 -12.97 -13.19 -16.88
N ILE A 418 -12.94 -14.03 -17.93
CA ILE A 418 -13.71 -13.81 -19.16
C ILE A 418 -14.78 -14.88 -19.41
N GLU A 419 -14.75 -16.00 -18.70
CA GLU A 419 -15.66 -17.15 -18.90
C GLU A 419 -16.57 -17.44 -17.68
N ASP A 420 -16.31 -16.90 -16.48
CA ASP A 420 -17.19 -17.12 -15.32
C ASP A 420 -18.58 -16.48 -15.52
N GLU A 421 -19.64 -17.25 -15.26
CA GLU A 421 -21.02 -16.84 -15.55
C GLU A 421 -21.49 -15.61 -14.75
N ASP A 422 -21.06 -15.47 -13.49
CA ASP A 422 -21.46 -14.33 -12.65
C ASP A 422 -20.76 -13.05 -13.12
N LEU A 423 -19.45 -13.15 -13.41
CA LEU A 423 -18.65 -12.05 -13.96
C LEU A 423 -19.16 -11.62 -15.33
N TRP A 424 -19.34 -12.55 -16.25
CA TRP A 424 -19.79 -12.24 -17.62
C TRP A 424 -21.18 -11.61 -17.65
N ARG A 425 -22.11 -12.11 -16.81
CA ARG A 425 -23.43 -11.49 -16.65
C ARG A 425 -23.30 -10.06 -16.16
N PHE A 426 -22.47 -9.83 -15.15
CA PHE A 426 -22.25 -8.49 -14.59
C PHE A 426 -21.71 -7.52 -15.65
N TYR A 427 -20.67 -7.90 -16.39
CA TYR A 427 -20.06 -7.06 -17.42
C TYR A 427 -21.06 -6.67 -18.50
N THR A 428 -21.78 -7.68 -19.01
CA THR A 428 -22.81 -7.47 -20.03
C THR A 428 -23.87 -6.50 -19.51
N LYS A 429 -24.39 -6.72 -18.29
CA LYS A 429 -25.47 -5.91 -17.71
C LYS A 429 -25.04 -4.48 -17.41
N VAL A 430 -23.81 -4.25 -16.95
CA VAL A 430 -23.26 -2.90 -16.74
C VAL A 430 -23.19 -2.11 -18.04
N LEU A 431 -22.79 -2.74 -19.15
CA LEU A 431 -22.67 -2.05 -20.44
C LEU A 431 -23.97 -2.01 -21.25
N THR A 432 -25.05 -2.65 -20.80
CA THR A 432 -26.35 -2.63 -21.49
C THR A 432 -27.47 -2.08 -20.63
N ASP A 433 -27.99 -2.90 -19.72
CA ASP A 433 -29.19 -2.62 -18.96
C ASP A 433 -28.96 -1.50 -17.96
N TYR A 434 -27.79 -1.49 -17.31
CA TYR A 434 -27.41 -0.45 -16.35
C TYR A 434 -27.37 0.93 -17.02
N ILE A 435 -26.61 1.11 -18.12
CA ILE A 435 -26.59 2.39 -18.86
C ILE A 435 -28.02 2.81 -19.23
N THR A 436 -28.82 1.90 -19.80
CA THR A 436 -30.22 2.20 -20.18
C THR A 436 -31.09 2.66 -19.00
N LEU A 437 -30.86 2.10 -17.81
CA LEU A 437 -31.61 2.44 -16.60
C LEU A 437 -31.14 3.72 -15.92
N HIS A 438 -29.92 4.17 -16.22
CA HIS A 438 -29.27 5.32 -15.58
C HIS A 438 -28.95 6.46 -16.55
N ASP A 439 -29.36 6.41 -17.81
CA ASP A 439 -29.25 7.47 -18.84
C ASP A 439 -30.65 8.08 -19.11
N LEU A 440 -31.26 8.68 -18.07
CA LEU A 440 -32.67 9.09 -18.10
C LEU A 440 -32.89 10.61 -17.98
N GLN A 441 -31.90 11.37 -17.50
CA GLN A 441 -32.00 12.82 -17.28
C GLN A 441 -31.51 13.60 -18.51
N ASP A 442 -30.45 13.15 -19.18
CA ASP A 442 -29.92 13.66 -20.44
C ASP A 442 -29.52 12.50 -21.39
N PRO A 443 -30.50 11.83 -22.05
CA PRO A 443 -30.26 10.60 -22.80
C PRO A 443 -29.21 10.75 -23.93
N ASN A 444 -27.97 10.37 -23.64
CA ASN A 444 -26.81 10.54 -24.52
C ASN A 444 -25.89 9.30 -24.53
N GLY A 445 -26.25 8.24 -23.79
CA GLY A 445 -25.52 6.99 -23.68
C GLY A 445 -24.52 6.94 -22.53
N ILE A 446 -24.46 7.96 -21.67
CA ILE A 446 -23.62 8.00 -20.47
C ILE A 446 -24.47 7.62 -19.25
N ALA A 447 -23.97 6.74 -18.40
CA ALA A 447 -24.66 6.45 -17.15
C ALA A 447 -24.55 7.64 -16.17
N GLU A 448 -25.67 8.03 -15.59
CA GLU A 448 -25.78 9.22 -14.76
C GLU A 448 -25.82 8.93 -13.26
N GLY A 449 -25.40 9.91 -12.47
CA GLY A 449 -25.70 10.05 -11.05
C GLY A 449 -27.02 10.77 -10.79
N TYR A 450 -27.52 10.61 -9.57
CA TYR A 450 -28.80 11.16 -9.10
C TYR A 450 -28.65 12.02 -7.83
N GLY A 451 -27.44 12.15 -7.29
CA GLY A 451 -27.18 12.94 -6.09
C GLY A 451 -25.87 12.52 -5.43
N GLY A 452 -25.86 12.52 -4.10
CA GLY A 452 -24.74 12.00 -3.33
C GLY A 452 -24.66 10.48 -3.37
N ILE A 453 -23.72 9.94 -2.61
CA ILE A 453 -23.38 8.51 -2.63
C ILE A 453 -24.57 7.59 -2.30
N PHE A 454 -25.57 8.04 -1.53
CA PHE A 454 -26.79 7.25 -1.26
C PHE A 454 -27.86 7.41 -2.34
N GLU A 455 -27.79 8.42 -3.20
CA GLU A 455 -28.68 8.59 -4.34
C GLU A 455 -28.11 7.96 -5.62
N GLY A 456 -26.78 7.87 -5.72
CA GLY A 456 -26.03 7.44 -6.90
C GLY A 456 -25.10 8.56 -7.32
N SER A 457 -23.83 8.50 -6.90
CA SER A 457 -22.84 9.51 -7.29
C SER A 457 -22.32 9.25 -8.70
N ALA A 458 -22.26 10.30 -9.53
CA ALA A 458 -21.66 10.24 -10.86
C ALA A 458 -20.12 10.22 -10.83
N THR A 459 -19.51 10.50 -9.68
CA THR A 459 -18.06 10.72 -9.51
C THR A 459 -17.54 10.11 -8.21
N TYR A 460 -16.26 9.75 -8.19
CA TYR A 460 -15.49 9.44 -6.98
C TYR A 460 -15.22 10.66 -6.10
N ASN A 461 -15.33 11.88 -6.64
CA ASN A 461 -15.19 13.09 -5.84
C ASN A 461 -16.46 13.32 -5.01
N GLU A 462 -16.53 12.67 -3.85
CA GLU A 462 -17.68 12.73 -2.93
C GLU A 462 -17.81 14.07 -2.17
N ARG A 463 -16.83 14.99 -2.33
CA ARG A 463 -16.69 16.19 -1.48
C ARG A 463 -17.23 17.45 -2.16
N GLY A 464 -18.53 17.46 -2.47
CA GLY A 464 -19.26 18.72 -2.70
C GLY A 464 -20.35 18.65 -3.76
N GLU A 465 -19.96 18.52 -5.02
CA GLU A 465 -20.86 18.66 -6.15
C GLU A 465 -21.55 17.33 -6.49
N PHE A 466 -22.81 17.41 -6.93
CA PHE A 466 -23.62 16.24 -7.30
C PHE A 466 -24.06 16.34 -8.76
N PRO A 467 -23.11 16.21 -9.71
CA PRO A 467 -23.42 16.27 -11.12
C PRO A 467 -24.22 15.04 -11.55
N ILE A 468 -24.91 15.16 -12.68
CA ILE A 468 -25.54 13.99 -13.31
C ILE A 468 -24.50 13.19 -14.10
N GLU A 469 -23.46 13.82 -14.63
CA GLU A 469 -22.35 13.14 -15.33
C GLU A 469 -21.02 13.76 -14.95
N ALA A 470 -19.96 12.96 -14.91
CA ALA A 470 -18.63 13.41 -14.54
C ALA A 470 -17.53 12.74 -15.38
N GLY A 471 -16.38 13.40 -15.46
CA GLY A 471 -15.25 13.02 -16.30
C GLY A 471 -14.63 11.67 -15.94
N ASP A 472 -14.59 11.34 -14.66
CA ASP A 472 -14.22 10.01 -14.16
C ASP A 472 -15.26 8.96 -14.54
N GLY A 473 -16.56 9.26 -14.40
CA GLY A 473 -17.65 8.37 -14.81
C GLY A 473 -17.60 7.99 -16.30
N ILE A 474 -17.56 8.98 -17.20
CA ILE A 474 -17.47 8.73 -18.64
C ILE A 474 -16.13 8.10 -19.04
N GLY A 475 -15.03 8.49 -18.38
CA GLY A 475 -13.72 7.89 -18.58
C GLY A 475 -13.70 6.39 -18.24
N SER A 476 -14.25 6.02 -17.09
CA SER A 476 -14.38 4.63 -16.68
C SER A 476 -15.32 3.85 -17.60
N GLN A 477 -16.45 4.44 -18.03
CA GLN A 477 -17.34 3.81 -19.01
C GLN A 477 -16.63 3.54 -20.34
N TYR A 478 -15.79 4.47 -20.80
CA TYR A 478 -14.96 4.26 -21.99
C TYR A 478 -14.00 3.08 -21.82
N GLN A 479 -13.24 3.02 -20.73
CA GLN A 479 -12.31 1.92 -20.49
C GLN A 479 -13.01 0.57 -20.32
N ALA A 480 -14.17 0.53 -19.67
CA ALA A 480 -15.00 -0.68 -19.59
C ALA A 480 -15.47 -1.15 -20.98
N THR A 481 -15.80 -0.22 -21.88
CA THR A 481 -16.22 -0.52 -23.26
C THR A 481 -15.04 -1.09 -24.07
N VAL A 482 -13.84 -0.51 -23.91
CA VAL A 482 -12.59 -1.02 -24.51
C VAL A 482 -12.27 -2.42 -23.99
N ALA A 483 -12.29 -2.61 -22.67
CA ALA A 483 -12.02 -3.89 -22.03
C ALA A 483 -13.00 -4.97 -22.47
N TYR A 484 -14.30 -4.66 -22.53
CA TYR A 484 -15.32 -5.62 -22.95
C TYR A 484 -15.15 -6.06 -24.41
N ALA A 485 -14.78 -5.14 -25.30
CA ALA A 485 -14.45 -5.49 -26.68
C ALA A 485 -13.25 -6.45 -26.76
N ALA A 486 -12.20 -6.18 -25.99
CA ALA A 486 -11.01 -7.03 -25.95
C ALA A 486 -11.28 -8.40 -25.28
N MET A 487 -12.17 -8.45 -24.29
CA MET A 487 -12.64 -9.70 -23.70
C MET A 487 -13.44 -10.54 -24.70
N LEU A 488 -14.31 -9.92 -25.51
CA LEU A 488 -15.04 -10.61 -26.58
C LEU A 488 -14.08 -11.23 -27.61
N GLU A 489 -13.07 -10.47 -28.03
CA GLU A 489 -12.02 -10.98 -28.92
C GLU A 489 -11.27 -12.17 -28.30
N ALA A 490 -10.89 -12.07 -27.02
CA ALA A 490 -10.25 -13.15 -26.28
C ALA A 490 -11.12 -14.42 -26.14
N ARG A 491 -12.44 -14.27 -26.21
CA ARG A 491 -13.42 -15.37 -26.24
C ARG A 491 -13.67 -15.93 -27.65
N GLY A 492 -13.16 -15.28 -28.69
CA GLY A 492 -13.39 -15.61 -30.09
C GLY A 492 -14.71 -15.07 -30.66
N ASP A 493 -15.32 -14.08 -30.00
CA ASP A 493 -16.57 -13.43 -30.41
C ASP A 493 -16.28 -12.20 -31.30
N ASP A 494 -15.47 -12.37 -32.35
CA ASP A 494 -14.84 -11.29 -33.14
C ASP A 494 -15.82 -10.23 -33.69
N SER A 495 -16.98 -10.65 -34.21
CA SER A 495 -17.97 -9.72 -34.74
C SER A 495 -18.59 -8.81 -33.68
N ASP A 496 -18.81 -9.34 -32.47
CA ASP A 496 -19.27 -8.52 -31.36
C ASP A 496 -18.14 -7.64 -30.83
N ALA A 497 -16.90 -8.14 -30.80
CA ALA A 497 -15.72 -7.35 -30.45
C ALA A 497 -15.59 -6.11 -31.34
N GLU A 498 -15.65 -6.27 -32.67
CA GLU A 498 -15.61 -5.14 -33.63
C GLU A 498 -16.72 -4.10 -33.38
N LEU A 499 -17.95 -4.56 -33.08
CA LEU A 499 -19.07 -3.66 -32.75
C LEU A 499 -18.80 -2.86 -31.47
N TRP A 500 -18.23 -3.49 -30.45
CA TRP A 500 -17.92 -2.82 -29.18
C TRP A 500 -16.69 -1.90 -29.29
N GLN A 501 -15.72 -2.23 -30.13
CA GLN A 501 -14.63 -1.31 -30.49
C GLN A 501 -15.18 -0.03 -31.16
N GLU A 502 -16.14 -0.17 -32.09
CA GLU A 502 -16.78 0.99 -32.72
C GLU A 502 -17.53 1.86 -31.69
N LYS A 503 -18.20 1.24 -30.71
CA LYS A 503 -18.87 1.97 -29.61
C LYS A 503 -17.87 2.73 -28.74
N ALA A 504 -16.74 2.09 -28.36
CA ALA A 504 -15.70 2.75 -27.58
C ALA A 504 -15.13 3.97 -28.33
N GLN A 505 -14.84 3.83 -29.63
CA GLN A 505 -14.37 4.95 -30.44
C GLN A 505 -15.41 6.07 -30.54
N LYS A 506 -16.70 5.75 -30.73
CA LYS A 506 -17.77 6.77 -30.74
C LYS A 506 -17.88 7.52 -29.43
N LEU A 507 -17.74 6.83 -28.28
CA LEU A 507 -17.76 7.48 -26.97
C LEU A 507 -16.56 8.41 -26.79
N LYS A 508 -15.37 7.98 -27.23
CA LYS A 508 -14.17 8.83 -27.23
C LYS A 508 -14.32 10.06 -28.12
N ASP A 509 -14.85 9.88 -29.33
CA ASP A 509 -15.11 10.99 -30.27
C ASP A 509 -16.12 11.96 -29.66
N PHE A 510 -17.23 11.46 -29.11
CA PHE A 510 -18.25 12.26 -28.44
C PHE A 510 -17.68 13.06 -27.27
N PHE A 511 -16.86 12.42 -26.42
CA PHE A 511 -16.18 13.10 -25.33
C PHE A 511 -15.34 14.28 -25.83
N ASN A 512 -14.47 14.04 -26.81
CA ASN A 512 -13.51 15.05 -27.26
C ASN A 512 -14.11 16.15 -28.13
N GLN A 513 -15.21 15.88 -28.85
CA GLN A 513 -15.79 16.80 -29.83
C GLN A 513 -17.04 17.52 -29.35
N ASP A 514 -17.75 16.99 -28.34
CA ASP A 514 -18.99 17.57 -27.83
C ASP A 514 -19.01 17.67 -26.30
N TRP A 515 -19.04 16.53 -25.59
CA TRP A 515 -19.30 16.49 -24.14
C TRP A 515 -18.33 17.37 -23.35
N SER A 516 -17.03 17.26 -23.66
CA SER A 516 -15.99 17.99 -22.95
C SER A 516 -15.83 19.46 -23.38
N ILE A 517 -16.65 19.96 -24.31
CA ILE A 517 -16.55 21.32 -24.85
C ILE A 517 -17.48 22.26 -24.06
N ALA A 518 -16.88 23.18 -23.29
CA ALA A 518 -17.63 24.20 -22.55
C ALA A 518 -18.08 25.37 -23.45
N ASP A 519 -17.22 25.77 -24.38
CA ASP A 519 -17.43 26.88 -25.31
C ASP A 519 -16.97 26.44 -26.71
N PRO A 520 -17.89 26.26 -27.68
CA PRO A 520 -17.56 25.85 -29.04
C PRO A 520 -16.61 26.81 -29.78
N ASP A 521 -16.54 28.09 -29.38
CA ASP A 521 -15.60 29.06 -29.94
C ASP A 521 -14.18 28.92 -29.34
N LYS A 522 -14.02 28.10 -28.29
CA LYS A 522 -12.74 27.82 -27.60
C LYS A 522 -12.54 26.32 -27.36
N PRO A 523 -12.48 25.49 -28.42
CA PRO A 523 -12.43 24.03 -28.29
C PRO A 523 -11.14 23.49 -27.64
N LEU A 524 -10.09 24.33 -27.53
CA LEU A 524 -8.83 23.98 -26.86
C LEU A 524 -8.79 24.38 -25.38
N ALA A 525 -9.86 24.96 -24.83
CA ALA A 525 -9.96 25.23 -23.40
C ALA A 525 -10.02 23.92 -22.58
N ASN A 526 -9.92 24.04 -21.25
CA ASN A 526 -10.03 22.92 -20.33
C ASN A 526 -11.24 22.03 -20.65
N TYR A 527 -11.07 20.72 -20.47
CA TYR A 527 -12.16 19.76 -20.56
C TYR A 527 -13.23 20.10 -19.53
N VAL A 528 -14.49 20.08 -19.95
CA VAL A 528 -15.61 19.93 -19.02
C VAL A 528 -15.36 18.64 -18.25
N ASN A 529 -15.47 18.71 -16.92
CA ASN A 529 -15.28 17.56 -16.04
C ASN A 529 -16.57 17.18 -15.31
N ILE A 530 -17.58 18.05 -15.30
CA ILE A 530 -18.91 17.74 -14.76
C ILE A 530 -20.03 18.41 -15.58
N VAL A 531 -21.15 17.71 -15.65
CA VAL A 531 -22.42 18.22 -16.20
C VAL A 531 -23.49 18.16 -15.12
N GLN A 532 -24.09 19.30 -14.82
CA GLN A 532 -25.16 19.43 -13.85
C GLN A 532 -26.53 19.15 -14.49
N LYS A 533 -27.53 18.88 -13.65
CA LYS A 533 -28.91 18.58 -14.07
C LYS A 533 -29.57 19.69 -14.89
N ASP A 534 -29.18 20.95 -14.70
CA ASP A 534 -29.69 22.08 -15.46
C ASP A 534 -28.94 22.32 -16.78
N GLY A 535 -27.99 21.44 -17.12
CA GLY A 535 -27.13 21.53 -18.30
C GLY A 535 -25.90 22.40 -18.10
N LEU A 536 -25.64 22.92 -16.88
CA LEU A 536 -24.42 23.66 -16.59
C LEU A 536 -23.20 22.73 -16.72
N ARG A 537 -22.28 23.11 -17.61
CA ARG A 537 -21.01 22.44 -17.86
C ARG A 537 -19.89 23.19 -17.15
N LEU A 538 -19.16 22.53 -16.25
CA LEU A 538 -18.03 23.12 -15.51
C LEU A 538 -16.71 22.47 -15.94
N ASN A 539 -15.64 23.28 -15.91
CA ASN A 539 -14.32 22.92 -16.43
C ASN A 539 -13.17 23.50 -15.57
N ASP A 540 -13.48 23.87 -14.33
CA ASP A 540 -12.52 24.15 -13.28
C ASP A 540 -11.95 22.85 -12.70
N PHE A 541 -11.12 22.91 -11.66
CA PHE A 541 -10.44 21.72 -11.16
C PHE A 541 -11.31 20.95 -10.16
N GLY A 542 -11.88 19.83 -10.60
CA GLY A 542 -12.79 18.98 -9.83
C GLY A 542 -12.16 17.72 -9.24
N LYS A 543 -10.83 17.68 -9.11
CA LYS A 543 -10.08 16.58 -8.48
C LYS A 543 -10.17 15.26 -9.29
N GLU A 544 -10.74 14.19 -8.75
CA GLU A 544 -10.84 12.86 -9.41
C GLU A 544 -11.48 12.95 -10.79
N ASN A 545 -12.60 13.67 -10.91
CA ASN A 545 -13.28 13.88 -12.20
C ASN A 545 -12.45 14.69 -13.21
N SER A 546 -11.32 15.28 -12.80
CA SER A 546 -10.38 15.99 -13.67
C SER A 546 -9.25 15.08 -14.14
N TRP A 547 -8.53 14.43 -13.21
CA TRP A 547 -7.36 13.62 -13.60
C TRP A 547 -7.70 12.21 -14.06
N PHE A 548 -8.88 11.66 -13.72
CA PHE A 548 -9.31 10.37 -14.27
C PHE A 548 -9.55 10.42 -15.78
N MET A 549 -9.90 11.58 -16.36
CA MET A 549 -10.10 11.69 -17.81
C MET A 549 -8.81 11.34 -18.60
N PRO A 550 -7.65 11.97 -18.35
CA PRO A 550 -6.41 11.53 -18.96
C PRO A 550 -5.95 10.16 -18.45
N MET A 551 -6.17 9.79 -17.17
CA MET A 551 -5.79 8.47 -16.65
C MET A 551 -6.50 7.33 -17.40
N LYS A 552 -7.80 7.48 -17.66
CA LYS A 552 -8.65 6.55 -18.42
C LYS A 552 -8.48 6.70 -19.93
N LEU A 553 -7.52 7.50 -20.40
CA LEU A 553 -7.17 7.64 -21.82
C LEU A 553 -8.34 8.01 -22.74
N ILE A 554 -9.40 8.62 -22.19
CA ILE A 554 -10.53 9.12 -22.99
C ILE A 554 -10.17 10.44 -23.66
N THR A 555 -9.25 11.23 -23.09
CA THR A 555 -8.76 12.45 -23.72
C THR A 555 -7.90 12.14 -24.95
N GLU A 556 -8.07 12.93 -26.02
CA GLU A 556 -7.20 12.83 -27.19
C GLU A 556 -5.80 13.39 -26.88
N PRO A 557 -4.72 12.64 -27.14
CA PRO A 557 -3.37 13.16 -27.03
C PRO A 557 -3.15 14.36 -27.96
N GLY A 558 -2.48 15.39 -27.46
CA GLY A 558 -2.21 16.60 -28.23
C GLY A 558 -2.07 17.83 -27.34
N GLU A 559 -2.12 19.01 -27.96
CA GLU A 559 -1.96 20.30 -27.27
C GLU A 559 -2.96 20.47 -26.12
N ARG A 560 -4.25 20.16 -26.35
CA ARG A 560 -5.30 20.29 -25.33
C ARG A 560 -5.01 19.42 -24.10
N ASN A 561 -4.71 18.13 -24.31
CA ASN A 561 -4.40 17.21 -23.22
C ASN A 561 -3.10 17.57 -22.50
N ASN A 562 -2.08 18.04 -23.23
CA ASN A 562 -0.84 18.50 -22.63
C ASN A 562 -1.06 19.71 -21.70
N ASN A 563 -1.81 20.71 -22.17
CA ASN A 563 -2.17 21.87 -21.36
C ASN A 563 -3.03 21.46 -20.15
N TYR A 564 -3.89 20.45 -20.31
CA TYR A 564 -4.73 19.97 -19.23
C TYR A 564 -3.95 19.18 -18.16
N LEU A 565 -2.96 18.38 -18.55
CA LEU A 565 -2.02 17.76 -17.63
C LEU A 565 -1.22 18.82 -16.85
N ASP A 566 -0.78 19.90 -17.52
CA ASP A 566 -0.13 21.03 -16.84
C ASP A 566 -1.08 21.74 -15.86
N PHE A 567 -2.36 21.88 -16.23
CA PHE A 567 -3.41 22.41 -15.37
C PHE A 567 -3.62 21.53 -14.12
N ILE A 568 -3.66 20.21 -14.26
CA ILE A 568 -3.75 19.27 -13.14
C ILE A 568 -2.55 19.43 -12.20
N SER A 569 -1.32 19.40 -12.74
CA SER A 569 -0.09 19.56 -11.95
C SER A 569 -0.09 20.88 -11.17
N GLN A 570 -0.47 21.99 -11.81
CA GLN A 570 -0.55 23.31 -11.17
C GLN A 570 -1.56 23.36 -10.01
N ASN A 571 -2.71 22.70 -10.15
CA ASN A 571 -3.72 22.66 -9.10
C ASN A 571 -3.32 21.73 -7.95
N LEU A 572 -2.59 20.64 -8.21
CA LEU A 572 -2.06 19.78 -7.16
C LEU A 572 -0.89 20.42 -6.40
N GLY A 573 -0.13 21.32 -7.05
CA GLY A 573 1.01 22.01 -6.46
C GLY A 573 2.09 21.03 -5.99
N ASP A 574 2.49 21.14 -4.73
CA ASP A 574 3.46 20.25 -4.07
C ASP A 574 2.77 19.29 -3.07
N GLY A 575 1.46 19.08 -3.25
CA GLY A 575 0.63 18.16 -2.48
C GLY A 575 -0.24 18.84 -1.42
N ILE A 576 -0.63 18.07 -0.40
CA ILE A 576 -1.60 18.44 0.63
C ILE A 576 -1.32 19.85 1.20
N GLY A 577 -2.31 20.74 1.07
CA GLY A 577 -2.31 22.08 1.63
C GLY A 577 -1.44 23.11 0.90
N THR A 578 -0.89 22.79 -0.26
CA THR A 578 -0.01 23.70 -1.02
C THR A 578 -0.77 24.60 -1.99
N THR A 579 -1.97 24.19 -2.40
CA THR A 579 -2.93 24.99 -3.14
C THR A 579 -4.30 24.91 -2.45
N PRO A 580 -5.25 25.81 -2.77
CA PRO A 580 -6.62 25.72 -2.25
C PRO A 580 -7.36 24.45 -2.68
N GLU A 581 -6.99 23.88 -3.84
CA GLU A 581 -7.69 22.77 -4.47
C GLU A 581 -7.03 21.40 -4.26
N ALA A 582 -5.79 21.38 -3.76
CA ALA A 582 -5.07 20.17 -3.46
C ALA A 582 -5.89 19.29 -2.48
N PRO A 583 -6.10 17.99 -2.79
CA PRO A 583 -6.74 17.06 -1.85
C PRO A 583 -6.02 17.04 -0.50
N ASN A 584 -6.81 16.85 0.57
CA ASN A 584 -6.28 16.80 1.95
C ASN A 584 -5.85 15.39 2.38
N ASN A 585 -6.28 14.39 1.64
CA ASN A 585 -6.10 12.98 1.92
C ASN A 585 -5.04 12.40 0.96
N ILE A 586 -4.23 11.46 1.43
CA ILE A 586 -3.08 10.93 0.68
C ILE A 586 -3.51 9.98 -0.45
N GLU A 587 -4.66 9.33 -0.30
CA GLU A 587 -5.25 8.36 -1.21
C GLU A 587 -5.48 9.00 -2.59
N ALA A 588 -5.94 10.25 -2.66
CA ALA A 588 -6.12 10.95 -3.93
C ALA A 588 -4.83 11.07 -4.76
N TYR A 589 -3.65 10.99 -4.12
CA TYR A 589 -2.36 11.10 -4.80
C TYR A 589 -1.85 9.76 -5.34
N THR A 590 -2.44 8.62 -4.96
CA THR A 590 -2.04 7.28 -5.44
C THR A 590 -2.32 7.07 -6.93
N TYR A 591 -3.34 7.76 -7.45
CA TYR A 591 -3.76 7.75 -8.87
C TYR A 591 -2.86 8.60 -9.78
N ILE A 592 -2.14 9.55 -9.19
CA ILE A 592 -1.47 10.59 -9.98
C ILE A 592 -0.31 10.04 -10.81
N PRO A 593 0.54 9.11 -10.32
CA PRO A 593 1.53 8.46 -11.19
C PRO A 593 0.89 7.77 -12.41
N GLU A 594 -0.20 7.02 -12.21
CA GLU A 594 -0.98 6.37 -13.29
C GLU A 594 -1.56 7.37 -14.29
N THR A 595 -1.83 8.61 -13.88
CA THR A 595 -2.26 9.68 -14.78
C THR A 595 -1.15 10.15 -15.73
N TYR A 596 0.11 10.20 -15.27
CA TYR A 596 1.22 10.83 -16.01
C TYR A 596 2.10 9.86 -16.79
N PHE A 597 2.32 8.64 -16.30
CA PHE A 597 3.15 7.63 -16.99
C PHE A 597 2.67 7.34 -18.42
N PRO A 598 1.36 7.17 -18.71
CA PRO A 598 0.88 6.89 -20.06
C PRO A 598 1.24 7.94 -21.11
N TYR A 599 1.54 9.17 -20.68
CA TYR A 599 1.91 10.30 -21.55
C TYR A 599 3.43 10.58 -21.57
N ASN A 600 4.24 9.67 -21.02
CA ASN A 600 5.70 9.81 -20.89
C ASN A 600 6.13 11.08 -20.12
N ARG A 601 5.32 11.51 -19.14
CA ARG A 601 5.63 12.63 -18.23
C ARG A 601 6.31 12.13 -16.96
N ASN A 602 7.45 11.48 -17.17
CA ASN A 602 8.13 10.64 -16.17
C ASN A 602 8.52 11.41 -14.90
N GLU A 603 9.03 12.65 -15.05
CA GLU A 603 9.44 13.48 -13.90
C GLU A 603 8.26 13.85 -13.01
N GLU A 604 7.09 14.15 -13.60
CA GLU A 604 5.90 14.49 -12.83
C GLU A 604 5.33 13.24 -12.13
N ALA A 605 5.26 12.10 -12.82
CA ALA A 605 4.85 10.84 -12.20
C ALA A 605 5.77 10.44 -11.04
N TRP A 606 7.09 10.55 -11.24
CA TRP A 606 8.10 10.23 -10.22
C TRP A 606 8.03 11.16 -9.01
N LYS A 607 7.80 12.46 -9.22
CA LYS A 607 7.54 13.42 -8.12
C LYS A 607 6.45 12.92 -7.17
N TRP A 608 5.34 12.40 -7.71
CA TRP A 608 4.23 11.90 -6.88
C TRP A 608 4.54 10.57 -6.19
N MET A 609 5.30 9.67 -6.83
CA MET A 609 5.82 8.48 -6.13
C MET A 609 6.76 8.86 -4.98
N GLN A 610 7.65 9.84 -5.17
CA GLN A 610 8.52 10.37 -4.11
C GLN A 610 7.70 10.98 -2.97
N TYR A 611 6.67 11.74 -3.31
CA TYR A 611 5.74 12.32 -2.35
C TYR A 611 5.08 11.22 -1.50
N ILE A 612 4.55 10.17 -2.10
CA ILE A 612 3.93 9.04 -1.36
C ILE A 612 4.95 8.39 -0.42
N MET A 613 6.17 8.11 -0.88
CA MET A 613 7.23 7.56 -0.04
C MET A 613 7.58 8.47 1.16
N ASP A 614 7.53 9.79 0.98
CA ASP A 614 7.80 10.76 2.05
C ASP A 614 6.63 10.95 3.03
N LYS A 615 5.41 10.64 2.61
CA LYS A 615 4.20 10.87 3.42
C LYS A 615 3.65 9.62 4.08
N LYS A 616 4.01 8.42 3.63
CA LYS A 616 3.44 7.16 4.14
C LYS A 616 3.58 6.99 5.66
N ASP A 617 4.67 7.47 6.26
CA ASP A 617 4.91 7.31 7.70
C ASP A 617 4.32 8.46 8.55
N LEU A 618 3.69 9.45 7.93
CA LEU A 618 3.00 10.54 8.62
C LEU A 618 1.60 10.11 9.09
N PRO A 619 1.02 10.79 10.10
CA PRO A 619 -0.33 10.51 10.56
C PRO A 619 -1.37 10.62 9.44
N HIS A 620 -2.29 9.67 9.42
CA HIS A 620 -3.43 9.70 8.52
C HIS A 620 -4.47 10.77 8.93
N GLU A 621 -5.18 11.37 7.97
CA GLU A 621 -6.20 12.40 8.27
C GLU A 621 -7.33 11.85 9.14
N ARG A 622 -7.66 10.56 8.96
CA ARG A 622 -8.53 9.76 9.83
C ARG A 622 -7.68 8.99 10.83
N PRO A 623 -7.61 9.41 12.11
CA PRO A 623 -6.59 8.89 13.04
C PRO A 623 -6.80 7.43 13.44
N THR A 624 -8.02 6.90 13.28
CA THR A 624 -8.31 5.46 13.41
C THR A 624 -7.76 4.63 12.25
N GLN A 625 -6.93 5.19 11.38
CA GLN A 625 -6.10 4.47 10.41
C GLN A 625 -4.65 4.35 10.88
N GLY A 626 -4.14 5.26 11.71
CA GLY A 626 -2.74 5.26 12.13
C GLY A 626 -1.93 6.19 11.24
N THR A 627 -0.96 5.64 10.51
CA THR A 627 -0.18 6.36 9.50
C THR A 627 -0.85 6.31 8.13
N ASN A 628 -0.42 7.15 7.20
CA ASN A 628 -0.88 7.12 5.81
C ASN A 628 -0.69 5.74 5.17
N GLY A 629 0.45 5.09 5.43
CA GLY A 629 0.77 3.76 4.92
C GLY A 629 -0.04 2.63 5.58
N ASP A 630 -0.82 2.90 6.63
CA ASP A 630 -1.77 1.95 7.19
C ASP A 630 -3.11 1.93 6.43
N TYR A 631 -3.36 2.91 5.57
CA TYR A 631 -4.47 2.83 4.62
C TYR A 631 -4.10 1.85 3.49
N PRO A 632 -4.86 0.76 3.27
CA PRO A 632 -4.42 -0.35 2.41
C PRO A 632 -3.97 0.07 1.02
N GLU A 633 -4.73 0.96 0.37
CA GLU A 633 -4.52 1.40 -1.00
C GLU A 633 -3.09 1.87 -1.28
N ILE A 634 -2.43 2.54 -0.31
CA ILE A 634 -1.09 3.10 -0.50
C ILE A 634 -0.07 2.02 -0.87
N SER A 635 -0.12 0.87 -0.20
CA SER A 635 0.83 -0.22 -0.45
C SER A 635 0.61 -0.88 -1.81
N PHE A 636 -0.64 -1.20 -2.15
CA PHE A 636 -0.97 -1.87 -3.41
C PHE A 636 -0.71 -0.98 -4.63
N THR A 637 -1.15 0.28 -4.58
CA THR A 637 -0.93 1.24 -5.69
C THR A 637 0.55 1.57 -5.87
N PHE A 638 1.36 1.59 -4.79
CA PHE A 638 2.80 1.78 -4.92
C PHE A 638 3.47 0.62 -5.67
N ILE A 639 3.02 -0.61 -5.43
CA ILE A 639 3.49 -1.81 -6.15
C ILE A 639 3.17 -1.69 -7.65
N SER A 640 1.90 -1.43 -8.01
CA SER A 640 1.50 -1.32 -9.43
C SER A 640 2.17 -0.11 -10.10
N ASN A 641 2.22 1.06 -9.46
CA ASN A 641 2.91 2.24 -10.00
C ASN A 641 4.41 1.99 -10.22
N THR A 642 5.05 1.10 -9.46
CA THR A 642 6.45 0.72 -9.68
C THR A 642 6.59 -0.19 -10.90
N VAL A 643 5.78 -1.24 -11.01
CA VAL A 643 5.92 -2.27 -12.06
C VAL A 643 5.29 -1.84 -13.39
N GLU A 644 4.04 -1.40 -13.38
CA GLU A 644 3.34 -0.98 -14.61
C GLU A 644 3.67 0.45 -15.00
N GLY A 645 3.85 1.34 -14.01
CA GLY A 645 4.13 2.75 -14.23
C GLY A 645 5.61 3.00 -14.53
N LEU A 646 6.45 2.94 -13.50
CA LEU A 646 7.86 3.33 -13.56
C LEU A 646 8.71 2.39 -14.43
N MET A 647 8.46 1.09 -14.39
CA MET A 647 9.10 0.12 -15.29
C MET A 647 8.37 -0.02 -16.64
N GLY A 648 7.14 0.49 -16.76
CA GLY A 648 6.37 0.45 -18.01
C GLY A 648 6.13 -0.96 -18.53
N ILE A 649 5.94 -1.93 -17.63
CA ILE A 649 5.66 -3.33 -18.00
C ILE A 649 4.16 -3.45 -18.30
N LYS A 650 3.83 -3.94 -19.50
CA LYS A 650 2.44 -4.21 -19.90
C LYS A 650 2.31 -5.69 -20.28
N PRO A 651 1.60 -6.50 -19.48
CA PRO A 651 1.49 -7.93 -19.72
C PRO A 651 0.45 -8.25 -20.79
N ASP A 652 0.64 -9.38 -21.47
CA ASP A 652 -0.38 -10.08 -22.23
C ASP A 652 -0.12 -11.59 -22.10
N ALA A 653 -0.39 -12.08 -20.88
CA ALA A 653 -0.12 -13.45 -20.47
C ALA A 653 -0.84 -14.48 -21.36
N ALA A 654 -2.07 -14.19 -21.78
CA ALA A 654 -2.86 -15.09 -22.62
C ALA A 654 -2.19 -15.36 -23.97
N ASN A 655 -1.49 -14.36 -24.53
CA ASN A 655 -0.76 -14.47 -25.79
C ASN A 655 0.74 -14.73 -25.60
N ASN A 656 1.19 -15.03 -24.37
CA ASN A 656 2.61 -15.20 -24.03
C ASN A 656 3.45 -13.98 -24.45
N ALA A 657 2.93 -12.77 -24.24
CA ALA A 657 3.55 -11.54 -24.70
C ALA A 657 3.74 -10.53 -23.57
N VAL A 658 4.74 -9.66 -23.72
CA VAL A 658 4.98 -8.55 -22.80
C VAL A 658 5.56 -7.35 -23.55
N VAL A 659 5.16 -6.15 -23.14
CA VAL A 659 5.76 -4.90 -23.55
C VAL A 659 6.55 -4.32 -22.38
N THR A 660 7.69 -3.71 -22.67
CA THR A 660 8.45 -2.92 -21.67
C THR A 660 8.78 -1.55 -22.22
N ALA A 661 8.55 -0.49 -21.45
CA ALA A 661 8.94 0.88 -21.77
C ALA A 661 9.46 1.60 -20.51
N SER A 662 10.78 1.69 -20.34
CA SER A 662 11.34 2.32 -19.14
C SER A 662 10.85 3.77 -18.99
N HIS A 663 10.38 4.13 -17.79
CA HIS A 663 10.02 5.50 -17.40
C HIS A 663 10.95 6.06 -16.32
N LEU A 664 12.16 5.49 -16.18
CA LEU A 664 13.13 5.94 -15.18
C LEU A 664 13.53 7.41 -15.36
N THR A 665 13.64 8.12 -14.23
CA THR A 665 14.16 9.49 -14.15
C THR A 665 15.66 9.50 -13.81
N THR A 666 16.29 10.67 -13.82
CA THR A 666 17.73 10.79 -13.53
C THR A 666 18.12 10.38 -12.11
N ASP A 667 17.16 10.28 -11.19
CA ASP A 667 17.36 9.80 -9.82
C ASP A 667 17.60 8.28 -9.75
N ILE A 668 17.33 7.56 -10.84
CA ILE A 668 17.34 6.09 -10.90
C ILE A 668 18.18 5.66 -12.10
N ASN A 669 19.46 5.38 -11.86
CA ASN A 669 20.38 4.88 -12.89
C ASN A 669 19.96 3.51 -13.44
N TRP A 670 19.45 2.65 -12.57
CA TRP A 670 18.92 1.33 -12.93
C TRP A 670 17.87 0.86 -11.93
N LEU A 671 16.96 0.01 -12.42
CA LEU A 671 15.87 -0.64 -11.67
C LEU A 671 15.67 -2.06 -12.22
N SER A 672 15.56 -3.05 -11.35
CA SER A 672 15.30 -4.45 -11.71
C SER A 672 14.10 -4.97 -10.93
N VAL A 673 13.27 -5.76 -11.58
CA VAL A 673 12.25 -6.62 -10.95
C VAL A 673 12.61 -8.07 -11.23
N ASP A 674 12.61 -8.87 -10.17
CA ASP A 674 12.91 -10.29 -10.19
C ASP A 674 11.68 -11.09 -9.77
N TYR A 675 11.61 -12.33 -10.26
CA TYR A 675 10.54 -13.29 -9.97
C TYR A 675 9.14 -12.78 -10.31
N LEU A 676 9.00 -11.94 -11.34
CA LEU A 676 7.73 -11.35 -11.74
C LEU A 676 6.83 -12.42 -12.39
N PRO A 677 5.71 -12.84 -11.76
CA PRO A 677 4.80 -13.81 -12.34
C PRO A 677 3.91 -13.15 -13.41
N MET A 678 3.82 -13.77 -14.59
CA MET A 678 2.93 -13.34 -15.68
C MET A 678 2.34 -14.57 -16.39
N GLY A 679 1.14 -14.96 -16.00
CA GLY A 679 0.53 -16.24 -16.40
C GLY A 679 1.44 -17.43 -16.11
N GLU A 680 1.83 -18.15 -17.16
CA GLU A 680 2.78 -19.28 -17.05
C GLU A 680 4.26 -18.84 -17.10
N HIS A 681 4.53 -17.55 -17.21
CA HIS A 681 5.88 -16.99 -17.23
C HIS A 681 6.32 -16.50 -15.85
N GLU A 682 7.64 -16.59 -15.65
CA GLU A 682 8.34 -15.86 -14.59
C GLU A 682 9.43 -15.05 -15.29
N LEU A 683 9.44 -13.75 -15.01
CA LEU A 683 10.29 -12.78 -15.72
C LEU A 683 11.24 -12.09 -14.73
N THR A 684 12.47 -11.85 -15.18
CA THR A 684 13.36 -10.84 -14.61
C THR A 684 13.53 -9.73 -15.64
N ILE A 685 13.23 -8.51 -15.27
CA ILE A 685 13.32 -7.34 -16.15
C ILE A 685 14.17 -6.27 -15.48
N ARG A 686 15.19 -5.78 -16.17
CA ARG A 686 16.06 -4.71 -15.71
C ARG A 686 16.11 -3.58 -16.73
N HIS A 687 15.96 -2.35 -16.26
CA HIS A 687 16.26 -1.15 -17.02
C HIS A 687 17.57 -0.53 -16.52
N ASP A 688 18.44 -0.15 -17.45
CA ASP A 688 19.57 0.76 -17.19
C ASP A 688 19.24 2.09 -17.87
N GLY A 689 18.65 2.99 -17.06
CA GLY A 689 18.04 4.25 -17.50
C GLY A 689 16.92 4.04 -18.53
N LEU A 690 16.82 5.00 -19.46
CA LEU A 690 15.88 4.97 -20.60
C LEU A 690 16.47 4.32 -21.85
N THR A 691 17.69 3.78 -21.78
CA THR A 691 18.48 3.41 -22.97
C THR A 691 18.63 1.93 -23.18
N LYS A 692 18.38 1.12 -22.14
CA LYS A 692 18.65 -0.31 -22.17
C LYS A 692 17.64 -1.07 -21.32
N THR A 693 17.14 -2.16 -21.87
CA THR A 693 16.34 -3.15 -21.15
C THR A 693 16.95 -4.53 -21.31
N THR A 694 17.03 -5.27 -20.21
CA THR A 694 17.40 -6.68 -20.19
C THR A 694 16.19 -7.47 -19.69
N LEU A 695 15.77 -8.49 -20.42
CA LEU A 695 14.69 -9.38 -20.02
C LEU A 695 15.21 -10.83 -20.00
N THR A 696 14.93 -11.53 -18.91
CA THR A 696 15.12 -12.98 -18.79
C THR A 696 13.78 -13.65 -18.58
N ASN A 697 13.50 -14.69 -19.37
CA ASN A 697 12.34 -15.54 -19.19
C ASN A 697 12.80 -16.85 -18.52
N THR A 698 12.48 -17.05 -17.25
CA THR A 698 12.87 -18.25 -16.49
C THR A 698 11.87 -19.39 -16.62
N SER A 699 10.79 -19.20 -17.38
CA SER A 699 9.78 -20.25 -17.63
C SER A 699 10.12 -21.13 -18.84
N GLU A 700 9.28 -22.14 -19.08
CA GLU A 700 9.47 -23.13 -20.16
C GLU A 700 8.95 -22.65 -21.53
N LYS A 701 7.94 -21.77 -21.55
CA LYS A 701 7.32 -21.28 -22.79
C LYS A 701 8.10 -20.10 -23.36
N THR A 702 8.14 -20.00 -24.69
CA THR A 702 8.72 -18.82 -25.35
C THR A 702 7.79 -17.62 -25.14
N LEU A 703 8.38 -16.52 -24.69
CA LEU A 703 7.72 -15.23 -24.52
C LEU A 703 7.97 -14.37 -25.76
N ASN A 704 6.96 -13.64 -26.23
CA ASN A 704 7.11 -12.60 -27.22
C ASN A 704 7.33 -11.25 -26.54
N TRP A 705 8.49 -10.64 -26.71
CA TRP A 705 8.82 -9.39 -26.05
C TRP A 705 8.89 -8.23 -27.04
N GLN A 706 8.07 -7.19 -26.80
CA GLN A 706 8.16 -5.92 -27.51
C GLN A 706 8.92 -4.89 -26.65
N ALA A 707 10.17 -4.62 -27.02
CA ALA A 707 11.03 -3.68 -26.31
C ALA A 707 10.84 -2.26 -26.85
N TRP A 708 10.23 -1.37 -26.06
CA TRP A 708 9.92 0.00 -26.47
C TRP A 708 10.93 1.01 -25.95
N PHE A 709 11.22 2.00 -26.79
CA PHE A 709 11.98 3.19 -26.43
C PHE A 709 11.27 4.43 -26.97
N TYR A 710 10.87 5.33 -26.09
CA TYR A 710 10.30 6.62 -26.48
C TYR A 710 11.33 7.45 -27.26
N GLY A 711 10.94 7.90 -28.44
CA GLY A 711 11.77 8.60 -29.41
C GLY A 711 11.65 7.99 -30.82
N ASN A 712 12.32 8.61 -31.78
CA ASN A 712 12.36 8.17 -33.17
C ASN A 712 13.77 7.66 -33.51
N TYR A 713 13.97 6.36 -33.38
CA TYR A 713 15.22 5.65 -33.60
C TYR A 713 15.06 4.67 -34.76
N GLU A 714 15.83 4.86 -35.83
CA GLU A 714 15.78 3.97 -37.01
C GLU A 714 16.24 2.54 -36.70
N VAL A 715 17.10 2.37 -35.71
CA VAL A 715 17.76 1.12 -35.36
C VAL A 715 17.76 0.94 -33.84
N LEU A 716 17.49 -0.28 -33.39
CA LEU A 716 17.73 -0.73 -32.02
C LEU A 716 18.73 -1.90 -32.05
N ASN A 717 19.58 -2.02 -31.04
CA ASN A 717 20.54 -3.12 -30.93
C ASN A 717 19.97 -4.24 -30.06
N VAL A 718 19.83 -5.44 -30.62
CA VAL A 718 19.40 -6.65 -29.91
C VAL A 718 20.59 -7.57 -29.74
N ASP A 719 20.97 -7.87 -28.50
CA ASP A 719 22.15 -8.68 -28.15
C ASP A 719 23.43 -8.21 -28.87
N GLY A 720 23.58 -6.89 -29.02
CA GLY A 720 24.71 -6.24 -29.71
C GLY A 720 24.62 -6.22 -31.25
N VAL A 721 23.51 -6.68 -31.83
CA VAL A 721 23.25 -6.67 -33.28
C VAL A 721 22.22 -5.61 -33.62
N SER A 722 22.58 -4.70 -34.52
CA SER A 722 21.66 -3.67 -35.02
C SER A 722 20.50 -4.26 -35.83
N MET A 723 19.29 -3.90 -35.44
CA MET A 723 18.02 -4.27 -36.08
C MET A 723 17.24 -3.01 -36.43
N SER A 724 16.53 -3.02 -37.58
CA SER A 724 15.62 -1.93 -37.93
C SER A 724 14.51 -1.85 -36.88
N ALA A 725 14.22 -0.65 -36.39
CA ALA A 725 13.12 -0.44 -35.48
C ALA A 725 11.81 -0.23 -36.22
N GLU A 726 10.72 -0.70 -35.63
CA GLU A 726 9.36 -0.31 -35.98
C GLU A 726 8.95 0.93 -35.18
N HIS A 727 7.95 1.66 -35.68
CA HIS A 727 7.53 2.93 -35.10
C HIS A 727 6.03 2.99 -34.93
N LYS A 728 5.56 3.53 -33.81
CA LYS A 728 4.15 3.85 -33.58
C LYS A 728 3.97 5.08 -32.70
N SER A 729 2.78 5.65 -32.73
CA SER A 729 2.37 6.69 -31.79
C SER A 729 1.62 6.04 -30.63
N VAL A 730 2.04 6.32 -29.40
CA VAL A 730 1.37 5.87 -28.18
C VAL A 730 1.08 7.11 -27.35
N ASN A 731 -0.21 7.42 -27.15
CA ASN A 731 -0.65 8.56 -26.36
C ASN A 731 0.05 9.88 -26.72
N GLY A 732 0.23 10.13 -28.02
CA GLY A 732 0.85 11.35 -28.54
C GLY A 732 2.39 11.34 -28.53
N GLN A 733 3.01 10.24 -28.13
CA GLN A 733 4.46 10.07 -28.10
C GLN A 733 4.91 9.08 -29.18
N THR A 734 6.00 9.40 -29.87
CA THR A 734 6.62 8.44 -30.80
C THR A 734 7.38 7.38 -30.01
N VAL A 735 7.17 6.12 -30.37
CA VAL A 735 7.86 4.96 -29.81
C VAL A 735 8.53 4.20 -30.95
N SER A 736 9.83 3.93 -30.80
CA SER A 736 10.55 2.95 -31.59
C SER A 736 10.61 1.63 -30.82
N TYR A 737 10.39 0.51 -31.50
CA TYR A 737 10.41 -0.80 -30.86
C TYR A 737 10.94 -1.91 -31.78
N VAL A 738 11.29 -3.03 -31.17
CA VAL A 738 11.53 -4.31 -31.83
C VAL A 738 10.73 -5.39 -31.10
N GLU A 739 10.33 -6.41 -31.85
CA GLU A 739 9.64 -7.58 -31.32
C GLU A 739 10.54 -8.80 -31.44
N ILE A 740 10.82 -9.45 -30.31
CA ILE A 740 11.79 -10.55 -30.24
C ILE A 740 11.29 -11.70 -29.36
N PRO A 741 11.48 -12.96 -29.79
CA PRO A 741 11.19 -14.11 -28.96
C PRO A 741 12.26 -14.30 -27.88
N VAL A 742 11.82 -14.55 -26.66
CA VAL A 742 12.64 -14.88 -25.49
C VAL A 742 12.30 -16.31 -25.07
N GLY A 743 13.16 -17.25 -25.46
CA GLY A 743 13.01 -18.67 -25.16
C GLY A 743 13.16 -18.98 -23.66
N SER A 744 12.98 -20.25 -23.31
CA SER A 744 13.14 -20.71 -21.93
C SER A 744 14.56 -20.51 -21.43
N ASN A 745 14.69 -19.93 -20.23
CA ASN A 745 15.96 -19.60 -19.58
C ASN A 745 16.90 -18.75 -20.46
N VAL A 746 16.33 -17.96 -21.37
CA VAL A 746 17.07 -17.05 -22.25
C VAL A 746 16.98 -15.63 -21.69
N THR A 747 18.12 -14.96 -21.69
CA THR A 747 18.22 -13.50 -21.49
C THR A 747 18.40 -12.82 -22.84
N ARG A 748 17.66 -11.73 -23.07
CA ARG A 748 17.83 -10.81 -24.19
C ARG A 748 18.10 -9.41 -23.70
N VAL A 749 18.91 -8.67 -24.45
CA VAL A 749 19.21 -7.26 -24.19
C VAL A 749 18.82 -6.43 -25.40
N VAL A 750 18.09 -5.34 -25.18
CA VAL A 750 17.78 -4.35 -26.22
C VAL A 750 18.27 -2.98 -25.76
N GLU A 751 18.97 -2.28 -26.66
CA GLU A 751 19.54 -0.96 -26.46
C GLU A 751 19.15 -0.03 -27.63
N ARG A 752 18.86 1.24 -27.34
CA ARG A 752 18.57 2.26 -28.37
C ARG A 752 19.79 3.04 -28.83
#